data_AF-A0A6L5XKS2-F1
#
_entry.id   AF-A0A6L5XKS2-F1
#
_cell.length_a   1.000
_cell.length_b   1.000
_cell.length_c   1.000
_cell.angle_alpha   90.00
_cell.angle_beta   90.00
_cell.angle_gamma   90.00
#
_symmetry.space_group_name_H-M   'P 1'
#
loop_
_entity.id
_entity.type
_entity.pdbx_description
1 polymer ?
#
loop_
_entity_poly.entity_id
_entity_poly.type
_entity_poly.pdbx_seq_one_letter_code
_entity_poly.pdbx_strand_id
1 'polypeptide(L)'
;MTTATRQLDEMIERVRAAQAVFARYDQKQVDAIFHHAAAAATAKRIALAKMAVEETGMGILEDKVIKNHFASEYVYNKYKDSKTCGLIEDDPVSGYREIAAPLGLVAGIVPTTNPTSTAIFKALLCLKTRNGIIFSPHPRAKRSTRAAAMIILQAAVEAGAPENIIDCLEEPSAELTQHLMSHRGINLILATGGPGMVRAAYSSGTPAIGVGAGNTPVVIDATADVKMAVNSILLSKTFDNGMICASEQTVVAEADIADAVREEFIKRGAWFADDAQSEALAKTLFVDGALNSAIVGQSAVSIAAMAGISVPETTKVLIAERPAVRPDDPFAHEKLSPVLGFYRVADFRTAVDTAQSLVLLGGAGHTSVLYTRESNAAHIQAFEETMTTGRVLINMPASQGAIGDVYNFRVAPSLTLGCGSWGGNSVSENIGVKHLMNVKAVACRRENMLWFRVPPKVYFKLGALSPALEEYKDRRRACIITDTTMEELGHVRKVSEVLENMGMEVRVFSGVQPDPDIATARKALNMVNAFQPDMFIALGGGSPMDAAKIIWLLYEVPDIRFEDIALRFMDIRKRVVSFPDLGKKAVMVAIPTTSGTGSEVTPFAVITDSRTGVKYPVADYALTPDMAIVDPEFVMDLPPSLIANAGLDVLTHAIEAYTSTLATNFADGQAMEAVRLVFKYLRRSYAGGEDRLIPREKMHYAATIAGMAFANAFLGVCHSLAHTLGSYFHVPHGLANAIMLSYVIEYNATDTPTKQGMLPQYKYPWVKGRYARMADMLHLADDVEGDGPEARAEKTARLVRAIEALKFDLGIPASLREAGIAEADFLQKLDEMAEQAFDDQCTVSNPRYPLIAELKELYRKAFYGEPLAAMA
;
A
#
# COMPACT_ATOMS: atom_id res chain seq x y z
N MET A 1 -12.20 -7.11 46.92
CA MET A 1 -11.70 -8.36 46.31
C MET A 1 -12.10 -9.53 47.17
N THR A 2 -12.80 -10.51 46.60
CA THR A 2 -13.13 -11.78 47.26
C THR A 2 -11.88 -12.66 47.39
N THR A 3 -11.85 -13.61 48.32
CA THR A 3 -10.73 -14.57 48.47
C THR A 3 -10.38 -15.28 47.15
N ALA A 4 -11.41 -15.59 46.34
CA ALA A 4 -11.26 -16.23 45.05
C ALA A 4 -10.59 -15.31 43.99
N THR A 5 -10.96 -14.03 43.93
CA THR A 5 -10.27 -13.05 43.04
C THR A 5 -8.79 -12.88 43.40
N ARG A 6 -8.45 -12.89 44.70
CA ARG A 6 -7.04 -12.83 45.13
C ARG A 6 -6.24 -14.08 44.71
N GLN A 7 -6.83 -15.27 44.83
CA GLN A 7 -6.20 -16.52 44.37
C GLN A 7 -5.98 -16.52 42.84
N LEU A 8 -6.90 -15.92 42.09
CA LEU A 8 -6.75 -15.73 40.65
C LEU A 8 -5.62 -14.75 40.32
N ASP A 9 -5.48 -13.65 41.05
CA ASP A 9 -4.35 -12.72 40.86
C ASP A 9 -3.00 -13.42 41.14
N GLU A 10 -2.93 -14.21 42.20
CA GLU A 10 -1.74 -15.04 42.51
C GLU A 10 -1.45 -16.06 41.39
N MET A 11 -2.49 -16.66 40.79
CA MET A 11 -2.36 -17.54 39.63
C MET A 11 -1.80 -16.79 38.41
N ILE A 12 -2.32 -15.61 38.12
CA ILE A 12 -1.87 -14.77 36.99
C ILE A 12 -0.39 -14.41 37.15
N GLU A 13 0.05 -14.04 38.36
CA GLU A 13 1.44 -13.69 38.59
C GLU A 13 2.40 -14.89 38.48
N ARG A 14 1.98 -16.10 38.90
CA ARG A 14 2.76 -17.32 38.67
C ARG A 14 2.96 -17.62 37.19
N VAL A 15 1.88 -17.53 36.40
CA VAL A 15 1.95 -17.77 34.94
C VAL A 15 2.76 -16.67 34.26
N ARG A 16 2.66 -15.42 34.71
CA ARG A 16 3.48 -14.30 34.22
C ARG A 16 4.97 -14.55 34.43
N ALA A 17 5.35 -15.00 35.62
CA ALA A 17 6.74 -15.35 35.92
C ALA A 17 7.25 -16.48 35.04
N ALA A 18 6.45 -17.53 34.84
CA ALA A 18 6.76 -18.65 33.94
C ALA A 18 6.92 -18.17 32.48
N GLN A 19 6.00 -17.33 31.99
CA GLN A 19 6.05 -16.80 30.63
C GLN A 19 7.28 -15.93 30.38
N ALA A 20 7.70 -15.12 31.36
CA ALA A 20 8.91 -14.30 31.26
C ALA A 20 10.18 -15.15 31.06
N VAL A 21 10.24 -16.34 31.66
CA VAL A 21 11.31 -17.32 31.42
C VAL A 21 11.15 -17.92 30.02
N PHE A 22 9.94 -18.37 29.67
CA PHE A 22 9.68 -19.06 28.41
C PHE A 22 9.91 -18.19 27.17
N ALA A 23 9.69 -16.87 27.28
CA ALA A 23 9.95 -15.90 26.22
C ALA A 23 11.41 -15.91 25.72
N ARG A 24 12.35 -16.37 26.55
CA ARG A 24 13.80 -16.42 26.25
C ARG A 24 14.23 -17.69 25.52
N TYR A 25 13.34 -18.67 25.37
CA TYR A 25 13.69 -19.95 24.76
C TYR A 25 13.89 -19.78 23.25
N ASP A 26 14.83 -20.56 22.71
CA ASP A 26 15.06 -20.63 21.27
C ASP A 26 14.02 -21.53 20.58
N GLN A 27 14.05 -21.52 19.23
CA GLN A 27 13.10 -22.29 18.42
C GLN A 27 13.17 -23.79 18.71
N LYS A 28 14.36 -24.35 18.94
CA LYS A 28 14.54 -25.80 19.15
C LYS A 28 13.94 -26.24 20.47
N GLN A 29 14.14 -25.46 21.54
CA GLN A 29 13.54 -25.73 22.85
C GLN A 29 12.01 -25.67 22.76
N VAL A 30 11.46 -24.64 22.11
CA VAL A 30 10.01 -24.48 21.92
C VAL A 30 9.43 -25.64 21.10
N ASP A 31 10.10 -26.07 20.04
CA ASP A 31 9.64 -27.15 19.17
C ASP A 31 9.65 -28.50 19.88
N ALA A 32 10.66 -28.75 20.73
CA ALA A 32 10.72 -29.95 21.57
C ALA A 32 9.54 -30.01 22.55
N ILE A 33 9.25 -28.90 23.22
CA ILE A 33 8.10 -28.76 24.13
C ILE A 33 6.78 -28.97 23.37
N PHE A 34 6.63 -28.33 22.21
CA PHE A 34 5.44 -28.42 21.38
C PHE A 34 5.18 -29.85 20.90
N HIS A 35 6.21 -30.55 20.42
CA HIS A 35 6.13 -31.95 20.02
C HIS A 35 5.71 -32.85 21.18
N HIS A 36 6.38 -32.74 22.34
CA HIS A 36 6.09 -33.61 23.48
C HIS A 36 4.68 -33.41 24.04
N ALA A 37 4.23 -32.16 24.14
CA ALA A 37 2.87 -31.79 24.49
C ALA A 37 1.84 -32.39 23.52
N ALA A 38 2.06 -32.30 22.21
CA ALA A 38 1.16 -32.85 21.20
C ALA A 38 1.11 -34.39 21.24
N ALA A 39 2.25 -35.04 21.46
CA ALA A 39 2.33 -36.50 21.61
C ALA A 39 1.54 -36.98 22.83
N ALA A 40 1.68 -36.30 23.99
CA ALA A 40 0.94 -36.62 25.20
C ALA A 40 -0.57 -36.47 25.04
N ALA A 41 -1.02 -35.35 24.43
CA ALA A 41 -2.43 -35.15 24.11
C ALA A 41 -2.98 -36.26 23.19
N THR A 42 -2.21 -36.64 22.16
CA THR A 42 -2.54 -37.73 21.23
C THR A 42 -2.67 -39.08 21.94
N ALA A 43 -1.77 -39.38 22.88
CA ALA A 43 -1.78 -40.61 23.66
C ALA A 43 -2.98 -40.68 24.63
N LYS A 44 -3.42 -39.54 25.18
CA LYS A 44 -4.53 -39.46 26.15
C LYS A 44 -5.90 -39.18 25.53
N ARG A 45 -6.01 -39.09 24.19
CA ARG A 45 -7.24 -38.75 23.46
C ARG A 45 -8.49 -39.52 23.90
N ILE A 46 -8.37 -40.82 24.20
CA ILE A 46 -9.49 -41.69 24.61
C ILE A 46 -9.92 -41.39 26.05
N ALA A 47 -8.97 -41.29 26.98
CA ALA A 47 -9.29 -41.01 28.38
C ALA A 47 -9.97 -39.64 28.53
N LEU A 48 -9.45 -38.62 27.83
CA LEU A 48 -10.04 -37.29 27.82
C LEU A 48 -11.44 -37.27 27.19
N ALA A 49 -11.65 -38.01 26.09
CA ALA A 49 -12.95 -38.11 25.45
C ALA A 49 -14.01 -38.76 26.38
N LYS A 50 -13.64 -39.84 27.09
CA LYS A 50 -14.52 -40.49 28.09
C LYS A 50 -14.94 -39.51 29.18
N MET A 51 -13.97 -38.80 29.76
CA MET A 51 -14.24 -37.80 30.79
C MET A 51 -15.18 -36.69 30.30
N ALA A 52 -14.99 -36.22 29.06
CA ALA A 52 -15.86 -35.18 28.49
C ALA A 52 -17.30 -35.67 28.31
N VAL A 53 -17.52 -36.88 27.79
CA VAL A 53 -18.87 -37.46 27.66
C VAL A 53 -19.50 -37.69 29.03
N GLU A 54 -18.78 -38.30 29.97
CA GLU A 54 -19.27 -38.59 31.33
C GLU A 54 -19.63 -37.31 32.09
N GLU A 55 -18.84 -36.25 31.95
CA GLU A 55 -19.08 -35.00 32.66
C GLU A 55 -20.20 -34.16 32.04
N THR A 56 -20.26 -34.09 30.71
CA THR A 56 -21.20 -33.20 30.02
C THR A 56 -22.54 -33.86 29.70
N GLY A 57 -22.56 -35.19 29.56
CA GLY A 57 -23.72 -35.93 29.04
C GLY A 57 -24.00 -35.65 27.56
N MET A 58 -23.03 -35.14 26.80
CA MET A 58 -23.21 -34.66 25.42
C MET A 58 -22.25 -35.35 24.44
N GLY A 59 -22.79 -35.73 23.28
CA GLY A 59 -22.01 -36.19 22.14
C GLY A 59 -21.70 -37.68 22.12
N ILE A 60 -20.71 -38.04 21.31
CA ILE A 60 -20.31 -39.43 21.04
C ILE A 60 -18.84 -39.60 21.42
N LEU A 61 -18.53 -40.67 22.15
CA LEU A 61 -17.18 -40.94 22.63
C LEU A 61 -16.17 -40.99 21.49
N GLU A 62 -16.45 -41.79 20.46
CA GLU A 62 -15.62 -42.03 19.30
C GLU A 62 -15.31 -40.72 18.55
N ASP A 63 -16.32 -39.85 18.39
CA ASP A 63 -16.13 -38.56 17.72
C ASP A 63 -15.30 -37.59 18.57
N LYS A 64 -15.45 -37.60 19.89
CA LYS A 64 -14.56 -36.84 20.79
C LYS A 64 -13.13 -37.35 20.77
N VAL A 65 -12.90 -38.65 20.54
CA VAL A 65 -11.56 -39.20 20.31
C VAL A 65 -10.95 -38.58 19.06
N ILE A 66 -11.72 -38.53 17.96
CA ILE A 66 -11.28 -37.92 16.69
C ILE A 66 -11.00 -36.43 16.89
N LYS A 67 -11.86 -35.69 17.61
CA LYS A 67 -11.66 -34.26 17.91
C LYS A 67 -10.40 -33.99 18.72
N ASN A 68 -10.13 -34.81 19.73
CA ASN A 68 -8.90 -34.69 20.52
C ASN A 68 -7.67 -35.01 19.66
N HIS A 69 -7.77 -36.01 18.77
CA HIS A 69 -6.70 -36.37 17.84
C HIS A 69 -6.42 -35.25 16.82
N PHE A 70 -7.47 -34.65 16.27
CA PHE A 70 -7.37 -33.49 15.38
C PHE A 70 -6.69 -32.31 16.09
N ALA A 71 -7.16 -31.96 17.29
CA ALA A 71 -6.61 -30.85 18.07
C ALA A 71 -5.14 -31.03 18.45
N SER A 72 -4.63 -32.26 18.51
CA SER A 72 -3.23 -32.56 18.80
C SER A 72 -2.40 -32.71 17.53
N GLU A 73 -2.72 -33.69 16.69
CA GLU A 73 -1.86 -34.12 15.58
C GLU A 73 -1.91 -33.17 14.38
N TYR A 74 -3.10 -32.73 13.95
CA TYR A 74 -3.22 -31.82 12.80
C TYR A 74 -2.64 -30.45 13.14
N VAL A 75 -2.92 -29.95 14.34
CA VAL A 75 -2.36 -28.68 14.84
C VAL A 75 -0.83 -28.77 14.93
N TYR A 76 -0.29 -29.88 15.45
CA TYR A 76 1.16 -30.10 15.48
C TYR A 76 1.75 -30.10 14.07
N ASN A 77 1.19 -30.90 13.15
CA ASN A 77 1.73 -31.03 11.81
C ASN A 77 1.69 -29.72 11.03
N LYS A 78 0.65 -28.90 11.21
CA LYS A 78 0.57 -27.59 10.57
C LYS A 78 1.68 -26.65 11.02
N TYR A 79 1.99 -26.64 12.33
CA TYR A 79 2.81 -25.59 12.94
C TYR A 79 4.20 -26.03 13.39
N LYS A 80 4.57 -27.32 13.28
CA LYS A 80 5.88 -27.83 13.72
C LYS A 80 7.05 -27.03 13.14
N ASP A 81 6.98 -26.68 11.85
CA ASP A 81 8.04 -25.95 11.13
C ASP A 81 7.84 -24.42 11.11
N SER A 82 6.78 -23.91 11.74
CA SER A 82 6.53 -22.47 11.79
C SER A 82 7.60 -21.77 12.64
N LYS A 83 8.23 -20.74 12.09
CA LYS A 83 9.16 -19.88 12.84
C LYS A 83 8.35 -18.97 13.76
N THR A 84 8.54 -19.12 15.05
CA THR A 84 7.82 -18.38 16.11
C THR A 84 8.77 -17.76 17.13
N CYS A 85 10.08 -17.90 16.93
CA CYS A 85 11.14 -17.44 17.82
C CYS A 85 12.16 -16.54 17.10
N GLY A 86 12.35 -15.32 17.59
CA GLY A 86 13.41 -14.44 17.11
C GLY A 86 13.20 -14.04 15.65
N LEU A 87 14.26 -14.08 14.85
CA LEU A 87 14.25 -13.66 13.45
C LEU A 87 13.42 -14.62 12.60
N ILE A 88 12.34 -14.12 11.98
CA ILE A 88 11.46 -14.92 11.11
C ILE A 88 11.64 -14.57 9.63
N GLU A 89 11.98 -13.32 9.33
CA GLU A 89 12.33 -12.82 7.99
C GLU A 89 13.59 -11.96 8.06
N ASP A 90 14.49 -12.12 7.10
CA ASP A 90 15.73 -11.36 6.98
C ASP A 90 15.96 -10.98 5.51
N ASP A 91 15.69 -9.72 5.17
CA ASP A 91 15.96 -9.12 3.87
C ASP A 91 17.08 -8.07 4.03
N PRO A 92 18.36 -8.49 3.98
CA PRO A 92 19.49 -7.57 4.08
C PRO A 92 19.57 -6.57 2.91
N VAL A 93 18.97 -6.88 1.75
CA VAL A 93 19.00 -6.04 0.55
C VAL A 93 18.15 -4.79 0.79
N SER A 94 16.88 -4.96 1.15
CA SER A 94 16.02 -3.84 1.52
C SER A 94 16.34 -3.26 2.90
N GLY A 95 17.16 -3.95 3.69
CA GLY A 95 17.47 -3.55 5.07
C GLY A 95 16.30 -3.77 6.01
N TYR A 96 15.50 -4.80 5.78
CA TYR A 96 14.28 -5.11 6.51
C TYR A 96 14.38 -6.47 7.20
N ARG A 97 13.86 -6.56 8.44
CA ARG A 97 13.81 -7.81 9.20
C ARG A 97 12.52 -7.88 10.01
N GLU A 98 11.98 -9.08 10.17
CA GLU A 98 10.87 -9.35 11.07
C GLU A 98 11.31 -10.22 12.25
N ILE A 99 10.92 -9.82 13.47
CA ILE A 99 11.24 -10.54 14.71
C ILE A 99 9.94 -10.92 15.44
N ALA A 100 9.71 -12.22 15.63
CA ALA A 100 8.59 -12.76 16.39
C ALA A 100 8.80 -12.60 17.91
N ALA A 101 7.81 -12.01 18.57
CA ALA A 101 7.75 -11.85 20.02
C ALA A 101 6.43 -12.43 20.57
N PRO A 102 6.45 -13.14 21.71
CA PRO A 102 5.22 -13.59 22.35
C PRO A 102 4.34 -12.40 22.76
N LEU A 103 3.03 -12.64 22.87
CA LEU A 103 2.08 -11.66 23.39
C LEU A 103 2.23 -11.47 24.90
N GLY A 104 2.48 -12.58 25.61
CA GLY A 104 2.47 -12.64 27.08
C GLY A 104 1.48 -13.70 27.56
N LEU A 105 0.48 -13.29 28.34
CA LEU A 105 -0.52 -14.19 28.90
C LEU A 105 -1.82 -14.18 28.10
N VAL A 106 -2.36 -15.37 27.87
CA VAL A 106 -3.63 -15.60 27.16
C VAL A 106 -4.69 -16.10 28.14
N ALA A 107 -5.88 -15.49 28.13
CA ALA A 107 -7.06 -16.04 28.78
C ALA A 107 -7.80 -16.96 27.80
N GLY A 108 -7.83 -18.26 28.08
CA GLY A 108 -8.48 -19.27 27.25
C GLY A 108 -9.89 -19.59 27.74
N ILE A 109 -10.93 -19.04 27.11
CA ILE A 109 -12.31 -19.39 27.44
C ILE A 109 -12.71 -20.67 26.70
N VAL A 110 -13.25 -21.67 27.41
CA VAL A 110 -13.50 -23.01 26.86
C VAL A 110 -14.99 -23.36 26.93
N PRO A 111 -15.63 -23.79 25.82
CA PRO A 111 -17.06 -24.11 25.79
C PRO A 111 -17.32 -25.52 26.32
N THR A 112 -18.58 -25.80 26.68
CA THR A 112 -19.00 -27.13 27.14
C THR A 112 -19.06 -28.19 26.03
N THR A 113 -19.15 -27.78 24.76
CA THR A 113 -19.28 -28.69 23.60
C THR A 113 -17.96 -29.35 23.21
N ASN A 114 -16.85 -28.60 23.32
CA ASN A 114 -15.50 -29.00 22.89
C ASN A 114 -14.46 -28.85 24.02
N PRO A 115 -14.71 -29.36 25.25
CA PRO A 115 -13.92 -28.96 26.41
C PRO A 115 -12.45 -29.38 26.32
N THR A 116 -12.19 -30.64 26.00
CA THR A 116 -10.82 -31.19 25.96
C THR A 116 -10.08 -30.76 24.69
N SER A 117 -10.73 -30.83 23.53
CA SER A 117 -10.10 -30.53 22.25
C SER A 117 -9.73 -29.06 22.12
N THR A 118 -10.58 -28.13 22.60
CA THR A 118 -10.27 -26.70 22.60
C THR A 118 -9.16 -26.36 23.60
N ALA A 119 -9.12 -27.01 24.77
CA ALA A 119 -8.00 -26.85 25.70
C ALA A 119 -6.67 -27.32 25.09
N ILE A 120 -6.68 -28.49 24.42
CA ILE A 120 -5.52 -29.02 23.68
C ILE A 120 -5.04 -28.02 22.63
N PHE A 121 -5.94 -27.64 21.73
CA PHE A 121 -5.64 -26.72 20.64
C PHE A 121 -5.03 -25.40 21.15
N LYS A 122 -5.67 -24.73 22.13
CA LYS A 122 -5.18 -23.45 22.65
C LYS A 122 -3.84 -23.57 23.38
N ALA A 123 -3.67 -24.61 24.20
CA ALA A 123 -2.42 -24.82 24.92
C ALA A 123 -1.25 -25.06 23.95
N LEU A 124 -1.46 -25.90 22.93
CA LEU A 124 -0.45 -26.17 21.90
C LEU A 124 -0.05 -24.91 21.13
N LEU A 125 -1.01 -24.08 20.72
CA LEU A 125 -0.70 -22.81 20.06
C LEU A 125 0.07 -21.85 20.98
N CYS A 126 -0.34 -21.71 22.25
CA CYS A 126 0.35 -20.87 23.24
C CYS A 126 1.78 -21.34 23.48
N LEU A 127 1.99 -22.66 23.61
CA LEU A 127 3.33 -23.23 23.78
C LEU A 127 4.23 -22.94 22.56
N LYS A 128 3.74 -23.21 21.34
CA LYS A 128 4.48 -22.94 20.10
C LYS A 128 4.85 -21.46 19.93
N THR A 129 4.11 -20.55 20.56
CA THR A 129 4.31 -19.10 20.46
C THR A 129 4.90 -18.46 21.72
N ARG A 130 5.38 -19.27 22.68
CA ARG A 130 6.02 -18.82 23.95
C ARG A 130 5.12 -17.98 24.85
N ASN A 131 3.81 -18.23 24.81
CA ASN A 131 2.83 -17.58 25.66
C ASN A 131 2.48 -18.46 26.86
N GLY A 132 2.12 -17.82 27.98
CA GLY A 132 1.43 -18.47 29.08
C GLY A 132 -0.07 -18.46 28.86
N ILE A 133 -0.81 -19.44 29.39
CA ILE A 133 -2.27 -19.49 29.24
C ILE A 133 -2.97 -19.88 30.53
N ILE A 134 -4.07 -19.20 30.82
CA ILE A 134 -4.98 -19.51 31.93
C ILE A 134 -6.36 -19.83 31.35
N PHE A 135 -6.84 -21.04 31.62
CA PHE A 135 -8.13 -21.50 31.14
C PHE A 135 -9.28 -21.12 32.09
N SER A 136 -10.36 -20.57 31.54
CA SER A 136 -11.66 -20.50 32.20
C SER A 136 -12.61 -21.50 31.55
N PRO A 137 -12.87 -22.66 32.21
CA PRO A 137 -13.75 -23.68 31.68
C PRO A 137 -15.23 -23.31 31.88
N HIS A 138 -16.09 -23.83 31.01
CA HIS A 138 -17.52 -23.83 31.28
C HIS A 138 -17.83 -24.69 32.54
N PRO A 139 -18.73 -24.27 33.45
CA PRO A 139 -19.02 -25.00 34.69
C PRO A 139 -19.44 -26.47 34.51
N ARG A 140 -20.14 -26.79 33.40
CA ARG A 140 -20.55 -28.16 33.04
C ARG A 140 -19.42 -29.04 32.50
N ALA A 141 -18.21 -28.51 32.30
CA ALA A 141 -17.08 -29.24 31.71
C ALA A 141 -15.73 -28.91 32.37
N LYS A 142 -15.76 -28.52 33.65
CA LYS A 142 -14.59 -28.02 34.37
C LYS A 142 -13.52 -29.09 34.60
N ARG A 143 -13.91 -30.33 34.95
CA ARG A 143 -12.95 -31.41 35.23
C ARG A 143 -12.26 -31.90 33.97
N SER A 144 -13.01 -32.09 32.89
CA SER A 144 -12.50 -32.54 31.59
C SER A 144 -11.55 -31.49 30.97
N THR A 145 -11.94 -30.22 30.98
CA THR A 145 -11.07 -29.11 30.52
C THR A 145 -9.78 -29.03 31.34
N ARG A 146 -9.89 -29.06 32.67
CA ARG A 146 -8.73 -28.99 33.57
C ARG A 146 -7.77 -30.16 33.38
N ALA A 147 -8.28 -31.38 33.22
CA ALA A 147 -7.46 -32.55 32.99
C ALA A 147 -6.67 -32.45 31.67
N ALA A 148 -7.29 -31.97 30.59
CA ALA A 148 -6.60 -31.73 29.33
C ALA A 148 -5.46 -30.71 29.49
N ALA A 149 -5.74 -29.57 30.13
CA ALA A 149 -4.73 -28.53 30.38
C ALA A 149 -3.54 -29.05 31.21
N MET A 150 -3.79 -29.83 32.27
CA MET A 150 -2.73 -30.34 33.14
C MET A 150 -1.91 -31.46 32.51
N ILE A 151 -2.51 -32.33 31.69
CA ILE A 151 -1.76 -33.35 30.94
C ILE A 151 -0.76 -32.67 30.00
N ILE A 152 -1.18 -31.58 29.35
CA ILE A 152 -0.31 -30.83 28.44
C ILE A 152 0.77 -30.08 29.22
N LEU A 153 0.41 -29.46 30.35
CA LEU A 153 1.39 -28.83 31.23
C LEU A 153 2.47 -29.81 31.66
N GLN A 154 2.08 -30.97 32.19
CA GLN A 154 3.00 -32.00 32.67
C GLN A 154 3.97 -32.42 31.56
N ALA A 155 3.45 -32.73 30.37
CA ALA A 155 4.26 -33.08 29.21
C ALA A 155 5.18 -31.93 28.76
N ALA A 156 4.69 -30.69 28.77
CA ALA A 156 5.50 -29.53 28.43
C ALA A 156 6.66 -29.36 29.42
N VAL A 157 6.41 -29.53 30.71
CA VAL A 157 7.42 -29.43 31.79
C VAL A 157 8.45 -30.54 31.70
N GLU A 158 8.02 -31.79 31.44
CA GLU A 158 8.93 -32.93 31.18
C GLU A 158 9.87 -32.67 30.00
N ALA A 159 9.42 -31.88 29.01
CA ALA A 159 10.21 -31.44 27.86
C ALA A 159 11.00 -30.13 28.11
N GLY A 160 10.95 -29.58 29.32
CA GLY A 160 11.73 -28.42 29.75
C GLY A 160 10.98 -27.09 29.80
N ALA A 161 9.64 -27.06 29.66
CA ALA A 161 8.86 -25.83 29.85
C ALA A 161 8.82 -25.40 31.33
N PRO A 162 8.62 -24.11 31.64
CA PRO A 162 8.44 -23.66 33.02
C PRO A 162 7.18 -24.25 33.68
N GLU A 163 7.28 -24.64 34.96
CA GLU A 163 6.26 -25.40 35.71
C GLU A 163 4.85 -24.79 35.73
N ASN A 164 4.74 -23.47 35.63
CA ASN A 164 3.46 -22.76 35.76
C ASN A 164 3.03 -22.10 34.44
N ILE A 165 3.48 -22.59 33.28
CA ILE A 165 3.20 -21.92 32.00
C ILE A 165 1.72 -22.06 31.54
N ILE A 166 1.01 -23.07 32.05
CA ILE A 166 -0.42 -23.32 31.82
C ILE A 166 -1.10 -23.46 33.18
N ASP A 167 -2.26 -22.82 33.37
CA ASP A 167 -3.12 -23.05 34.54
C ASP A 167 -4.61 -23.07 34.13
N CYS A 168 -5.51 -23.52 35.00
CA CYS A 168 -6.95 -23.63 34.75
C CYS A 168 -7.74 -23.40 36.03
N LEU A 169 -8.78 -22.56 35.96
CA LEU A 169 -9.70 -22.34 37.08
C LEU A 169 -10.38 -23.66 37.49
N GLU A 170 -10.36 -23.97 38.79
CA GLU A 170 -10.99 -25.18 39.33
C GLU A 170 -12.51 -25.01 39.48
N GLU A 171 -12.93 -23.87 40.05
CA GLU A 171 -14.33 -23.53 40.27
C GLU A 171 -14.67 -22.25 39.48
N PRO A 172 -15.01 -22.36 38.18
CA PRO A 172 -15.29 -21.21 37.34
C PRO A 172 -16.60 -20.52 37.76
N SER A 173 -16.58 -19.19 37.84
CA SER A 173 -17.76 -18.34 38.02
C SER A 173 -17.76 -17.20 37.01
N ALA A 174 -18.91 -16.56 36.80
CA ALA A 174 -19.01 -15.37 35.96
C ALA A 174 -18.10 -14.24 36.46
N GLU A 175 -18.06 -14.05 37.78
CA GLU A 175 -17.19 -13.07 38.44
C GLU A 175 -15.70 -13.35 38.15
N LEU A 176 -15.24 -14.59 38.35
CA LEU A 176 -13.84 -14.96 38.11
C LEU A 176 -13.47 -14.88 36.63
N THR A 177 -14.38 -15.25 35.73
CA THR A 177 -14.13 -15.15 34.28
C THR A 177 -14.02 -13.68 33.85
N GLN A 178 -14.90 -12.82 34.34
CA GLN A 178 -14.82 -11.39 34.07
C GLN A 178 -13.56 -10.75 34.66
N HIS A 179 -13.18 -11.15 35.88
CA HIS A 179 -11.94 -10.71 36.51
C HIS A 179 -10.72 -11.12 35.68
N LEU A 180 -10.64 -12.39 35.25
CA LEU A 180 -9.57 -12.88 34.36
C LEU A 180 -9.49 -12.06 33.07
N MET A 181 -10.63 -11.85 32.37
CA MET A 181 -10.66 -11.14 31.10
C MET A 181 -10.27 -9.66 31.20
N SER A 182 -10.54 -9.01 32.33
CA SER A 182 -10.26 -7.59 32.55
C SER A 182 -8.95 -7.32 33.31
N HIS A 183 -8.27 -8.38 33.76
CA HIS A 183 -7.05 -8.24 34.55
C HIS A 183 -5.89 -7.71 33.70
N ARG A 184 -5.17 -6.70 34.20
CA ARG A 184 -4.04 -6.03 33.51
C ARG A 184 -2.87 -6.97 33.15
N GLY A 185 -2.82 -8.15 33.75
CA GLY A 185 -1.82 -9.18 33.45
C GLY A 185 -2.13 -10.03 32.22
N ILE A 186 -3.35 -9.97 31.68
CA ILE A 186 -3.73 -10.71 30.47
C ILE A 186 -3.52 -9.82 29.25
N ASN A 187 -2.88 -10.37 28.22
CA ASN A 187 -2.54 -9.67 26.98
C ASN A 187 -3.51 -9.97 25.83
N LEU A 188 -4.16 -11.13 25.86
CA LEU A 188 -5.13 -11.54 24.85
C LEU A 188 -6.19 -12.47 25.46
N ILE A 189 -7.44 -12.33 25.03
CA ILE A 189 -8.50 -13.28 25.31
C ILE A 189 -8.79 -14.11 24.06
N LEU A 190 -8.74 -15.44 24.17
CA LEU A 190 -9.30 -16.36 23.18
C LEU A 190 -10.68 -16.80 23.65
N ALA A 191 -11.72 -16.13 23.17
CA ALA A 191 -13.10 -16.34 23.58
C ALA A 191 -13.82 -17.34 22.66
N THR A 192 -13.81 -18.62 23.04
CA THR A 192 -14.60 -19.65 22.34
C THR A 192 -15.84 -19.98 23.18
N GLY A 193 -16.97 -19.42 22.80
CA GLY A 193 -18.24 -19.57 23.53
C GLY A 193 -19.38 -18.89 22.80
N GLY A 194 -20.56 -18.87 23.41
CA GLY A 194 -21.74 -18.24 22.80
C GLY A 194 -21.61 -16.71 22.68
N PRO A 195 -22.51 -16.06 21.92
CA PRO A 195 -22.44 -14.62 21.62
C PRO A 195 -22.30 -13.71 22.84
N GLY A 196 -22.95 -14.04 23.96
CA GLY A 196 -22.85 -13.27 25.20
C GLY A 196 -21.45 -13.25 25.80
N MET A 197 -20.74 -14.39 25.77
CA MET A 197 -19.36 -14.49 26.26
C MET A 197 -18.39 -13.74 25.35
N VAL A 198 -18.57 -13.84 24.03
CA VAL A 198 -17.75 -13.13 23.06
C VAL A 198 -17.92 -11.61 23.21
N ARG A 199 -19.16 -11.13 23.36
CA ARG A 199 -19.42 -9.72 23.66
C ARG A 199 -18.74 -9.28 24.95
N ALA A 200 -18.79 -10.09 26.01
CA ALA A 200 -18.10 -9.79 27.27
C ALA A 200 -16.57 -9.69 27.10
N ALA A 201 -15.96 -10.58 26.31
CA ALA A 201 -14.53 -10.53 25.99
C ALA A 201 -14.15 -9.25 25.23
N TYR A 202 -14.90 -8.86 24.20
CA TYR A 202 -14.66 -7.59 23.49
C TYR A 202 -14.96 -6.34 24.32
N SER A 203 -15.72 -6.48 25.42
CA SER A 203 -16.03 -5.38 26.35
C SER A 203 -15.06 -5.32 27.54
N SER A 204 -14.06 -6.20 27.63
CA SER A 204 -13.22 -6.31 28.83
C SER A 204 -12.12 -5.24 28.94
N GLY A 205 -11.84 -4.53 27.84
CA GLY A 205 -10.69 -3.62 27.72
C GLY A 205 -9.38 -4.32 27.34
N THR A 206 -9.36 -5.65 27.32
CA THR A 206 -8.23 -6.47 26.86
C THR A 206 -8.43 -6.86 25.39
N PRO A 207 -7.39 -6.87 24.53
CA PRO A 207 -7.52 -7.40 23.18
C PRO A 207 -8.14 -8.80 23.17
N ALA A 208 -9.11 -9.03 22.29
CA ALA A 208 -9.86 -10.27 22.22
C ALA A 208 -9.93 -10.81 20.79
N ILE A 209 -9.89 -12.13 20.68
CA ILE A 209 -10.24 -12.90 19.50
C ILE A 209 -11.40 -13.81 19.89
N GLY A 210 -12.59 -13.46 19.39
CA GLY A 210 -13.80 -14.22 19.57
C GLY A 210 -14.12 -15.16 18.41
N VAL A 211 -15.20 -15.90 18.60
CA VAL A 211 -15.90 -16.67 17.57
C VAL A 211 -17.32 -16.13 17.41
N GLY A 212 -18.09 -16.66 16.47
CA GLY A 212 -19.52 -16.41 16.35
C GLY A 212 -20.34 -17.69 16.42
N ALA A 213 -21.66 -17.54 16.49
CA ALA A 213 -22.58 -18.66 16.29
C ALA A 213 -22.52 -19.13 14.83
N GLY A 214 -22.71 -20.43 14.61
CA GLY A 214 -22.72 -21.01 13.27
C GLY A 214 -24.14 -21.39 12.86
N ASN A 215 -24.72 -20.61 11.95
CA ASN A 215 -25.99 -20.94 11.30
C ASN A 215 -25.79 -21.39 9.85
N THR A 216 -24.97 -22.42 9.63
CA THR A 216 -24.47 -22.82 8.31
C THR A 216 -25.59 -23.31 7.39
N PRO A 217 -25.93 -22.59 6.30
CA PRO A 217 -26.78 -23.13 5.26
C PRO A 217 -25.97 -23.96 4.26
N VAL A 218 -26.63 -24.92 3.64
CA VAL A 218 -26.11 -25.70 2.53
C VAL A 218 -27.00 -25.55 1.32
N VAL A 219 -26.48 -25.00 0.24
CA VAL A 219 -27.15 -24.99 -1.07
C VAL A 219 -26.77 -26.26 -1.83
N ILE A 220 -27.75 -26.96 -2.37
CA ILE A 220 -27.56 -28.06 -3.31
C ILE A 220 -28.21 -27.65 -4.62
N ASP A 221 -27.38 -27.35 -5.61
CA ASP A 221 -27.86 -26.94 -6.92
C ASP A 221 -28.22 -28.14 -7.80
N ALA A 222 -28.98 -27.91 -8.87
CA ALA A 222 -29.50 -28.95 -9.76
C ALA A 222 -28.41 -29.78 -10.47
N THR A 223 -27.15 -29.33 -10.44
CA THR A 223 -26.01 -30.00 -11.09
C THR A 223 -25.18 -30.85 -10.13
N ALA A 224 -25.48 -30.77 -8.82
CA ALA A 224 -24.73 -31.42 -7.76
C ALA A 224 -24.79 -32.96 -7.82
N ASP A 225 -23.72 -33.61 -7.33
CA ASP A 225 -23.79 -35.03 -6.98
C ASP A 225 -24.58 -35.19 -5.67
N VAL A 226 -25.87 -35.52 -5.79
CA VAL A 226 -26.78 -35.69 -4.65
C VAL A 226 -26.28 -36.73 -3.64
N LYS A 227 -25.67 -37.83 -4.10
CA LYS A 227 -25.20 -38.90 -3.20
C LYS A 227 -24.01 -38.41 -2.37
N MET A 228 -23.07 -37.70 -3.00
CA MET A 228 -21.95 -37.09 -2.31
C MET A 228 -22.45 -36.02 -1.33
N ALA A 229 -23.32 -35.11 -1.79
CA ALA A 229 -23.84 -34.01 -0.98
C ALA A 229 -24.51 -34.50 0.30
N VAL A 230 -25.49 -35.42 0.16
CA VAL A 230 -26.20 -35.98 1.32
C VAL A 230 -25.24 -36.76 2.24
N ASN A 231 -24.31 -37.54 1.69
CA ASN A 231 -23.34 -38.27 2.50
C ASN A 231 -22.46 -37.33 3.33
N SER A 232 -21.96 -36.25 2.72
CA SER A 232 -21.12 -35.26 3.36
C SER A 232 -21.88 -34.46 4.42
N ILE A 233 -23.12 -34.05 4.13
CA ILE A 233 -23.98 -33.37 5.11
C ILE A 233 -24.22 -34.29 6.32
N LEU A 234 -24.55 -35.56 6.11
CA LEU A 234 -24.76 -36.50 7.21
C LEU A 234 -23.47 -36.73 8.01
N LEU A 235 -22.33 -36.93 7.34
CA LEU A 235 -21.03 -37.08 8.00
C LEU A 235 -20.74 -35.91 8.96
N SER A 236 -20.96 -34.68 8.51
CA SER A 236 -20.74 -33.49 9.31
C SER A 236 -21.79 -33.30 10.41
N LYS A 237 -23.08 -33.42 10.06
CA LYS A 237 -24.20 -33.15 10.98
C LYS A 237 -24.30 -34.15 12.12
N THR A 238 -23.91 -35.41 11.90
CA THR A 238 -23.93 -36.44 12.96
C THR A 238 -22.65 -36.44 13.80
N PHE A 239 -21.58 -35.79 13.35
CA PHE A 239 -20.31 -35.80 14.05
C PHE A 239 -20.43 -35.14 15.43
N ASP A 240 -20.17 -35.93 16.47
CA ASP A 240 -20.36 -35.59 17.88
C ASP A 240 -21.78 -35.03 18.13
N ASN A 241 -22.79 -35.65 17.52
CA ASN A 241 -24.19 -35.22 17.52
C ASN A 241 -24.38 -33.74 17.09
N GLY A 242 -23.63 -33.27 16.10
CA GLY A 242 -23.84 -31.95 15.49
C GLY A 242 -23.38 -30.77 16.36
N MET A 243 -22.47 -31.01 17.31
CA MET A 243 -21.97 -29.98 18.23
C MET A 243 -20.85 -29.09 17.68
N ILE A 244 -20.35 -29.37 16.48
CA ILE A 244 -19.43 -28.45 15.81
C ILE A 244 -20.24 -27.25 15.31
N CYS A 245 -19.83 -26.03 15.68
CA CYS A 245 -20.53 -24.78 15.30
C CYS A 245 -20.65 -24.62 13.77
N ALA A 246 -19.64 -25.08 13.01
CA ALA A 246 -19.71 -25.06 11.55
C ALA A 246 -20.72 -26.06 10.95
N SER A 247 -21.23 -27.03 11.72
CA SER A 247 -22.14 -28.06 11.19
C SER A 247 -23.38 -27.44 10.56
N GLU A 248 -23.89 -28.14 9.54
CA GLU A 248 -25.06 -27.74 8.76
C GLU A 248 -26.25 -27.51 9.69
N GLN A 249 -26.99 -26.44 9.44
CA GLN A 249 -28.24 -26.15 10.15
C GLN A 249 -29.45 -26.29 9.23
N THR A 250 -29.26 -26.02 7.94
CA THR A 250 -30.31 -26.03 6.94
C THR A 250 -29.80 -26.53 5.61
N VAL A 251 -30.69 -27.18 4.85
CA VAL A 251 -30.46 -27.59 3.45
C VAL A 251 -31.42 -26.80 2.58
N VAL A 252 -30.90 -26.17 1.54
CA VAL A 252 -31.64 -25.41 0.54
C VAL A 252 -31.41 -26.10 -0.80
N ALA A 253 -32.44 -26.77 -1.33
CA ALA A 253 -32.35 -27.56 -2.54
C ALA A 253 -33.24 -26.97 -3.65
N GLU A 254 -32.70 -26.90 -4.87
CA GLU A 254 -33.48 -26.53 -6.04
C GLU A 254 -34.61 -27.53 -6.30
N ALA A 255 -35.76 -27.04 -6.74
CA ALA A 255 -36.99 -27.81 -6.91
C ALA A 255 -36.78 -29.04 -7.81
N ASP A 256 -35.96 -28.92 -8.85
CA ASP A 256 -35.64 -29.98 -9.82
C ASP A 256 -34.99 -31.22 -9.20
N ILE A 257 -34.28 -31.07 -8.07
CA ILE A 257 -33.58 -32.17 -7.40
C ILE A 257 -34.00 -32.39 -5.94
N ALA A 258 -34.86 -31.54 -5.38
CA ALA A 258 -35.23 -31.57 -3.97
C ALA A 258 -35.85 -32.92 -3.54
N ASP A 259 -36.65 -33.57 -4.40
CA ASP A 259 -37.19 -34.91 -4.11
C ASP A 259 -36.10 -35.99 -4.11
N ALA A 260 -35.17 -35.94 -5.06
CA ALA A 260 -34.03 -36.87 -5.10
C ALA A 260 -33.12 -36.70 -3.88
N VAL A 261 -32.91 -35.46 -3.43
CA VAL A 261 -32.17 -35.15 -2.20
C VAL A 261 -32.90 -35.73 -0.98
N ARG A 262 -34.22 -35.51 -0.87
CA ARG A 262 -35.05 -36.04 0.21
C ARG A 262 -35.01 -37.57 0.27
N GLU A 263 -35.16 -38.24 -0.86
CA GLU A 263 -35.09 -39.70 -0.96
C GLU A 263 -33.72 -40.24 -0.55
N GLU A 264 -32.64 -39.60 -0.99
CA GLU A 264 -31.28 -40.02 -0.63
C GLU A 264 -30.99 -39.80 0.88
N PHE A 265 -31.53 -38.74 1.49
CA PHE A 265 -31.49 -38.54 2.96
C PHE A 265 -32.18 -39.68 3.70
N ILE A 266 -33.43 -40.02 3.31
CA ILE A 266 -34.21 -41.11 3.93
C ILE A 266 -33.44 -42.43 3.80
N LYS A 267 -32.93 -42.72 2.60
CA LYS A 267 -32.15 -43.92 2.32
C LYS A 267 -30.90 -44.06 3.21
N ARG A 268 -30.28 -42.94 3.59
CA ARG A 268 -29.08 -42.92 4.44
C ARG A 268 -29.36 -42.83 5.94
N GLY A 269 -30.64 -42.85 6.33
CA GLY A 269 -31.09 -42.93 7.73
C GLY A 269 -31.55 -41.61 8.33
N ALA A 270 -31.87 -40.59 7.52
CA ALA A 270 -32.58 -39.41 8.00
C ALA A 270 -34.09 -39.67 8.11
N TRP A 271 -34.76 -38.94 8.99
CA TRP A 271 -36.20 -39.02 9.18
C TRP A 271 -36.84 -37.66 8.96
N PHE A 272 -37.86 -37.59 8.10
CA PHE A 272 -38.59 -36.36 7.78
C PHE A 272 -39.88 -36.27 8.59
N ALA A 273 -40.03 -35.18 9.35
CA ALA A 273 -41.22 -34.88 10.14
C ALA A 273 -42.38 -34.45 9.23
N ASP A 274 -43.60 -34.88 9.56
CA ASP A 274 -44.83 -34.26 9.06
C ASP A 274 -45.10 -32.90 9.75
N ASP A 275 -46.16 -32.20 9.37
CA ASP A 275 -46.49 -30.88 9.91
C ASP A 275 -46.68 -30.89 11.44
N ALA A 276 -47.40 -31.89 11.98
CA ALA A 276 -47.68 -31.98 13.41
C ALA A 276 -46.42 -32.31 14.21
N GLN A 277 -45.59 -33.22 13.69
CA GLN A 277 -44.30 -33.60 14.24
C GLN A 277 -43.30 -32.45 14.18
N SER A 278 -43.31 -31.67 13.09
CA SER A 278 -42.46 -30.49 12.93
C SER A 278 -42.75 -29.44 14.00
N GLU A 279 -44.02 -29.17 14.29
CA GLU A 279 -44.41 -28.24 15.35
C GLU A 279 -44.09 -28.76 16.76
N ALA A 280 -44.21 -30.06 16.99
CA ALA A 280 -43.77 -30.69 18.25
C ALA A 280 -42.25 -30.54 18.44
N LEU A 281 -41.47 -30.84 17.40
CA LEU A 281 -40.01 -30.65 17.42
C LEU A 281 -39.65 -29.18 17.64
N ALA A 282 -40.27 -28.23 16.94
CA ALA A 282 -40.00 -26.81 17.09
C ALA A 282 -40.09 -26.34 18.56
N LYS A 283 -41.14 -26.77 19.29
CA LYS A 283 -41.34 -26.47 20.73
C LYS A 283 -40.31 -27.14 21.64
N THR A 284 -39.77 -28.28 21.24
CA THR A 284 -38.69 -28.97 21.97
C THR A 284 -37.34 -28.34 21.70
N LEU A 285 -37.08 -27.87 20.46
CA LEU A 285 -35.81 -27.29 20.06
C LEU A 285 -35.54 -25.96 20.76
N PHE A 286 -36.55 -25.11 20.88
CA PHE A 286 -36.45 -23.79 21.50
C PHE A 286 -37.48 -23.64 22.61
N VAL A 287 -37.02 -23.22 23.79
CA VAL A 287 -37.85 -22.95 24.97
C VAL A 287 -37.65 -21.50 25.35
N ASP A 288 -38.75 -20.75 25.52
CA ASP A 288 -38.73 -19.32 25.85
C ASP A 288 -37.90 -18.46 24.87
N GLY A 289 -37.89 -18.84 23.58
CA GLY A 289 -37.17 -18.12 22.53
C GLY A 289 -35.66 -18.35 22.49
N ALA A 290 -35.12 -19.27 23.29
CA ALA A 290 -33.71 -19.65 23.29
C ALA A 290 -33.53 -21.15 22.98
N LEU A 291 -32.35 -21.50 22.46
CA LEU A 291 -31.98 -22.90 22.20
C LEU A 291 -32.09 -23.73 23.48
N ASN A 292 -32.84 -24.84 23.42
CA ASN A 292 -33.01 -25.74 24.55
C ASN A 292 -31.69 -26.47 24.86
N SER A 293 -31.04 -26.13 25.98
CA SER A 293 -29.77 -26.77 26.35
C SER A 293 -29.85 -28.29 26.55
N ALA A 294 -31.06 -28.85 26.72
CA ALA A 294 -31.28 -30.29 26.87
C ALA A 294 -31.11 -31.07 25.56
N ILE A 295 -31.27 -30.44 24.38
CA ILE A 295 -31.10 -31.12 23.08
C ILE A 295 -29.65 -31.14 22.60
N VAL A 296 -28.80 -30.26 23.15
CA VAL A 296 -27.44 -30.03 22.65
C VAL A 296 -26.62 -31.31 22.79
N GLY A 297 -26.05 -31.78 21.68
CA GLY A 297 -25.26 -33.00 21.63
C GLY A 297 -26.02 -34.30 21.94
N GLN A 298 -27.35 -34.28 21.93
CA GLN A 298 -28.16 -35.49 22.08
C GLN A 298 -28.39 -36.19 20.74
N SER A 299 -28.69 -37.48 20.78
CA SER A 299 -29.01 -38.24 19.56
C SER A 299 -30.34 -37.79 18.95
N ALA A 300 -30.52 -38.01 17.63
CA ALA A 300 -31.78 -37.73 16.95
C ALA A 300 -32.97 -38.47 17.60
N VAL A 301 -32.75 -39.73 18.01
CA VAL A 301 -33.77 -40.56 18.69
C VAL A 301 -34.17 -39.95 20.04
N SER A 302 -33.18 -39.50 20.83
CA SER A 302 -33.45 -38.85 22.13
C SER A 302 -34.24 -37.56 21.97
N ILE A 303 -33.92 -36.74 20.96
CA ILE A 303 -34.61 -35.48 20.69
C ILE A 303 -36.05 -35.75 20.23
N ALA A 304 -36.26 -36.74 19.35
CA ALA A 304 -37.60 -37.15 18.94
C ALA A 304 -38.44 -37.60 20.15
N ALA A 305 -37.87 -38.40 21.05
CA ALA A 305 -38.54 -38.82 22.27
C ALA A 305 -38.90 -37.63 23.19
N MET A 306 -38.04 -36.62 23.31
CA MET A 306 -38.34 -35.37 24.05
C MET A 306 -39.50 -34.59 23.42
N ALA A 307 -39.73 -34.73 22.11
CA ALA A 307 -40.85 -34.14 21.40
C ALA A 307 -42.10 -35.04 21.36
N GLY A 308 -42.07 -36.21 22.02
CA GLY A 308 -43.18 -37.17 22.01
C GLY A 308 -43.32 -37.94 20.69
N ILE A 309 -42.26 -38.05 19.89
CA ILE A 309 -42.23 -38.70 18.59
C ILE A 309 -41.41 -40.00 18.70
N SER A 310 -41.93 -41.09 18.14
CA SER A 310 -41.20 -42.35 18.01
C SER A 310 -40.59 -42.45 16.61
N VAL A 311 -39.27 -42.64 16.55
CA VAL A 311 -38.51 -42.85 15.31
C VAL A 311 -37.67 -44.14 15.42
N PRO A 312 -37.26 -44.76 14.30
CA PRO A 312 -36.37 -45.92 14.35
C PRO A 312 -35.05 -45.63 15.08
N GLU A 313 -34.52 -46.59 15.81
CA GLU A 313 -33.24 -46.47 16.54
C GLU A 313 -32.04 -46.17 15.61
N THR A 314 -32.15 -46.50 14.33
CA THR A 314 -31.14 -46.22 13.31
C THR A 314 -31.21 -44.79 12.76
N THR A 315 -32.14 -43.97 13.24
CA THR A 315 -32.31 -42.58 12.79
C THR A 315 -31.10 -41.74 13.15
N LYS A 316 -30.48 -41.13 12.13
CA LYS A 316 -29.27 -40.32 12.27
C LYS A 316 -29.56 -38.84 12.46
N VAL A 317 -30.52 -38.29 11.72
CA VAL A 317 -30.86 -36.86 11.68
C VAL A 317 -32.36 -36.70 11.52
N LEU A 318 -32.94 -35.73 12.24
CA LEU A 318 -34.33 -35.30 12.06
C LEU A 318 -34.39 -34.11 11.10
N ILE A 319 -35.30 -34.12 10.14
CA ILE A 319 -35.44 -33.07 9.13
C ILE A 319 -36.89 -32.58 9.08
N ALA A 320 -37.09 -31.27 9.05
CA ALA A 320 -38.40 -30.69 8.80
C ALA A 320 -38.35 -29.76 7.57
N GLU A 321 -39.28 -29.94 6.64
CA GLU A 321 -39.43 -29.07 5.48
C GLU A 321 -40.16 -27.78 5.88
N ARG A 322 -39.62 -26.63 5.48
CA ARG A 322 -40.13 -25.31 5.85
C ARG A 322 -40.42 -24.49 4.59
N PRO A 323 -41.57 -23.78 4.54
CA PRO A 323 -42.01 -23.09 3.32
C PRO A 323 -41.21 -21.82 3.03
N ALA A 324 -40.66 -21.17 4.06
CA ALA A 324 -39.88 -19.94 3.94
C ALA A 324 -39.03 -19.72 5.20
N VAL A 325 -37.96 -18.93 5.07
CA VAL A 325 -37.13 -18.51 6.22
C VAL A 325 -37.93 -17.52 7.06
N ARG A 326 -38.11 -17.83 8.35
CA ARG A 326 -38.75 -16.91 9.30
C ARG A 326 -37.91 -16.78 10.57
N PRO A 327 -37.71 -15.57 11.11
CA PRO A 327 -36.92 -15.38 12.33
C PRO A 327 -37.48 -16.08 13.58
N ASP A 328 -38.78 -16.37 13.62
CA ASP A 328 -39.44 -17.06 14.73
C ASP A 328 -39.40 -18.59 14.62
N ASP A 329 -38.85 -19.13 13.53
CA ASP A 329 -38.83 -20.56 13.24
C ASP A 329 -37.56 -21.25 13.79
N PRO A 330 -37.67 -22.15 14.78
CA PRO A 330 -36.52 -22.87 15.35
C PRO A 330 -35.66 -23.62 14.33
N PHE A 331 -36.23 -24.09 13.21
CA PHE A 331 -35.47 -24.81 12.19
C PHE A 331 -34.52 -23.91 11.40
N ALA A 332 -34.77 -22.60 11.37
CA ALA A 332 -33.94 -21.60 10.70
C ALA A 332 -32.70 -21.17 11.51
N HIS A 333 -32.58 -21.59 12.77
CA HIS A 333 -31.51 -21.18 13.70
C HIS A 333 -30.47 -22.28 13.95
N GLU A 334 -29.41 -21.94 14.68
CA GLU A 334 -28.41 -22.88 15.18
C GLU A 334 -29.03 -23.83 16.23
N LYS A 335 -28.86 -25.14 16.03
CA LYS A 335 -29.50 -26.20 16.84
C LYS A 335 -28.52 -27.07 17.64
N LEU A 336 -27.22 -27.05 17.32
CA LEU A 336 -26.13 -27.84 17.94
C LEU A 336 -26.49 -29.31 18.27
N SER A 337 -27.27 -29.92 17.40
CA SER A 337 -27.88 -31.24 17.52
C SER A 337 -28.14 -31.81 16.12
N PRO A 338 -28.38 -33.13 15.94
CA PRO A 338 -28.60 -33.75 14.63
C PRO A 338 -30.02 -33.47 14.10
N VAL A 339 -30.32 -32.19 13.85
CA VAL A 339 -31.59 -31.68 13.33
C VAL A 339 -31.31 -30.66 12.22
N LEU A 340 -32.04 -30.75 11.10
CA LEU A 340 -31.92 -29.86 9.94
C LEU A 340 -33.27 -29.26 9.55
N GLY A 341 -33.26 -27.99 9.13
CA GLY A 341 -34.34 -27.42 8.32
C GLY A 341 -34.11 -27.76 6.83
N PHE A 342 -35.18 -27.99 6.07
CA PHE A 342 -35.11 -28.25 4.64
C PHE A 342 -35.98 -27.24 3.87
N TYR A 343 -35.39 -26.55 2.90
CA TYR A 343 -36.05 -25.53 2.09
C TYR A 343 -35.99 -25.96 0.63
N ARG A 344 -37.17 -26.05 0.00
CA ARG A 344 -37.31 -26.22 -1.44
C ARG A 344 -37.46 -24.84 -2.09
N VAL A 345 -36.63 -24.55 -3.08
CA VAL A 345 -36.62 -23.25 -3.78
C VAL A 345 -36.66 -23.43 -5.29
N ALA A 346 -37.17 -22.43 -6.01
CA ALA A 346 -37.43 -22.55 -7.43
C ALA A 346 -36.17 -22.73 -8.28
N ASP A 347 -35.11 -21.97 -7.96
CA ASP A 347 -33.88 -21.91 -8.74
C ASP A 347 -32.66 -21.58 -7.86
N PHE A 348 -31.47 -21.71 -8.44
CA PHE A 348 -30.19 -21.47 -7.78
C PHE A 348 -30.09 -20.06 -7.18
N ARG A 349 -30.56 -19.03 -7.87
CA ARG A 349 -30.49 -17.65 -7.36
C ARG A 349 -31.31 -17.51 -6.08
N THR A 350 -32.53 -18.04 -6.09
CA THR A 350 -33.40 -18.08 -4.92
C THR A 350 -32.76 -18.91 -3.79
N ALA A 351 -32.02 -19.98 -4.13
CA ALA A 351 -31.27 -20.77 -3.16
C ALA A 351 -30.17 -19.98 -2.45
N VAL A 352 -29.40 -19.20 -3.22
CA VAL A 352 -28.36 -18.30 -2.71
C VAL A 352 -28.99 -17.23 -1.82
N ASP A 353 -30.07 -16.57 -2.25
CA ASP A 353 -30.77 -15.54 -1.46
C ASP A 353 -31.34 -16.09 -0.14
N THR A 354 -31.86 -17.32 -0.19
CA THR A 354 -32.38 -18.05 0.99
C THR A 354 -31.25 -18.37 1.96
N ALA A 355 -30.13 -18.90 1.46
CA ALA A 355 -28.94 -19.18 2.26
C ALA A 355 -28.37 -17.91 2.89
N GLN A 356 -28.34 -16.81 2.15
CA GLN A 356 -27.88 -15.51 2.63
C GLN A 356 -28.76 -15.00 3.78
N SER A 357 -30.09 -15.13 3.64
CA SER A 357 -31.04 -14.76 4.69
C SER A 357 -30.83 -15.56 5.98
N LEU A 358 -30.53 -16.87 5.86
CA LEU A 358 -30.21 -17.74 7.00
C LEU A 358 -28.89 -17.36 7.67
N VAL A 359 -27.86 -17.01 6.88
CA VAL A 359 -26.59 -16.50 7.41
C VAL A 359 -26.82 -15.21 8.22
N LEU A 360 -27.57 -14.26 7.67
CA LEU A 360 -27.84 -12.99 8.35
C LEU A 360 -28.69 -13.15 9.62
N LEU A 361 -29.49 -14.22 9.71
CA LEU A 361 -30.30 -14.50 10.89
C LEU A 361 -29.47 -14.87 12.13
N GLY A 362 -28.31 -15.51 11.96
CA GLY A 362 -27.51 -15.96 13.11
C GLY A 362 -26.16 -16.62 12.84
N GLY A 363 -25.68 -16.61 11.59
CA GLY A 363 -24.43 -17.26 11.16
C GLY A 363 -23.42 -16.34 10.47
N ALA A 364 -23.67 -15.03 10.46
CA ALA A 364 -22.86 -14.05 9.76
C ALA A 364 -21.36 -14.18 10.11
N GLY A 365 -20.54 -14.34 9.07
CA GLY A 365 -19.10 -14.49 9.18
C GLY A 365 -18.57 -15.91 9.40
N HIS A 366 -19.43 -16.87 9.73
CA HIS A 366 -19.00 -18.22 10.10
C HIS A 366 -18.75 -19.13 8.89
N THR A 367 -19.76 -19.89 8.43
CA THR A 367 -19.60 -20.91 7.38
C THR A 367 -20.85 -21.00 6.49
N SER A 368 -20.65 -21.25 5.20
CA SER A 368 -21.69 -21.60 4.22
C SER A 368 -21.16 -22.70 3.29
N VAL A 369 -22.05 -23.51 2.71
CA VAL A 369 -21.65 -24.61 1.81
C VAL A 369 -22.47 -24.62 0.53
N LEU A 370 -21.81 -24.85 -0.60
CA LEU A 370 -22.43 -25.13 -1.89
C LEU A 370 -22.01 -26.52 -2.38
N TYR A 371 -22.99 -27.34 -2.74
CA TYR A 371 -22.80 -28.52 -3.57
C TYR A 371 -23.24 -28.21 -5.00
N THR A 372 -22.31 -28.38 -5.94
CA THR A 372 -22.46 -28.09 -7.38
C THR A 372 -21.45 -28.90 -8.17
N ARG A 373 -21.59 -29.00 -9.50
CA ARG A 373 -20.52 -29.55 -10.33
C ARG A 373 -19.31 -28.61 -10.31
N GLU A 374 -18.10 -29.13 -10.12
CA GLU A 374 -16.88 -28.31 -10.04
C GLU A 374 -16.64 -27.41 -11.26
N SER A 375 -17.11 -27.81 -12.44
CA SER A 375 -17.03 -27.01 -13.66
C SER A 375 -17.98 -25.82 -13.70
N ASN A 376 -18.89 -25.67 -12.71
CA ASN A 376 -19.91 -24.62 -12.68
C ASN A 376 -19.38 -23.32 -12.06
N ALA A 377 -18.41 -22.70 -12.75
CA ALA A 377 -17.73 -21.50 -12.28
C ALA A 377 -18.71 -20.34 -11.99
N ALA A 378 -19.79 -20.21 -12.77
CA ALA A 378 -20.78 -19.15 -12.58
C ALA A 378 -21.55 -19.27 -11.26
N HIS A 379 -21.95 -20.50 -10.87
CA HIS A 379 -22.63 -20.72 -9.59
C HIS A 379 -21.69 -20.55 -8.41
N ILE A 380 -20.46 -21.05 -8.53
CA ILE A 380 -19.43 -20.88 -7.50
C ILE A 380 -19.16 -19.38 -7.27
N GLN A 381 -18.96 -18.61 -8.34
CA GLN A 381 -18.73 -17.17 -8.28
C GLN A 381 -19.91 -16.42 -7.64
N ALA A 382 -21.14 -16.72 -8.07
CA ALA A 382 -22.33 -16.07 -7.50
C ALA A 382 -22.50 -16.38 -6.00
N PHE A 383 -22.17 -17.59 -5.57
CA PHE A 383 -22.23 -17.98 -4.16
C PHE A 383 -21.14 -17.30 -3.32
N GLU A 384 -19.88 -17.29 -3.78
CA GLU A 384 -18.76 -16.67 -3.04
C GLU A 384 -18.88 -15.15 -2.94
N GLU A 385 -19.43 -14.48 -3.96
CA GLU A 385 -19.67 -13.03 -3.94
C GLU A 385 -20.83 -12.64 -2.99
N THR A 386 -21.81 -13.53 -2.81
CA THR A 386 -23.02 -13.23 -2.02
C THR A 386 -22.87 -13.61 -0.55
N MET A 387 -22.30 -14.78 -0.25
CA MET A 387 -22.29 -15.34 1.10
C MET A 387 -21.46 -14.51 2.08
N THR A 388 -22.12 -13.98 3.11
CA THR A 388 -21.46 -13.20 4.16
C THR A 388 -20.83 -14.10 5.23
N THR A 389 -19.91 -14.99 4.82
CA THR A 389 -19.25 -15.98 5.68
C THR A 389 -17.76 -16.05 5.36
N GLY A 390 -16.89 -16.17 6.36
CA GLY A 390 -15.44 -16.24 6.09
C GLY A 390 -14.93 -17.65 5.76
N ARG A 391 -15.79 -18.69 5.82
CA ARG A 391 -15.54 -20.01 5.20
C ARG A 391 -16.68 -20.33 4.25
N VAL A 392 -16.42 -20.17 2.96
CA VAL A 392 -17.31 -20.62 1.88
C VAL A 392 -16.76 -21.95 1.38
N LEU A 393 -17.53 -23.04 1.54
CA LEU A 393 -17.07 -24.40 1.25
C LEU A 393 -17.78 -24.94 0.01
N ILE A 394 -17.01 -25.51 -0.91
CA ILE A 394 -17.54 -26.13 -2.13
C ILE A 394 -17.34 -27.64 -2.07
N ASN A 395 -18.42 -28.41 -2.26
CA ASN A 395 -18.41 -29.87 -2.37
C ASN A 395 -17.73 -30.62 -1.19
N MET A 396 -17.86 -30.12 0.04
CA MET A 396 -17.26 -30.75 1.21
C MET A 396 -18.12 -30.58 2.47
N PRO A 397 -18.03 -31.52 3.43
CA PRO A 397 -18.78 -31.46 4.69
C PRO A 397 -18.42 -30.21 5.50
N ALA A 398 -19.42 -29.57 6.13
CA ALA A 398 -19.22 -28.27 6.77
C ALA A 398 -18.28 -28.34 7.98
N SER A 399 -18.49 -29.29 8.89
CA SER A 399 -17.70 -29.42 10.12
C SER A 399 -16.23 -29.67 9.81
N GLN A 400 -15.93 -30.70 9.02
CA GLN A 400 -14.55 -31.09 8.69
C GLN A 400 -13.88 -30.10 7.73
N GLY A 401 -14.65 -29.49 6.81
CA GLY A 401 -14.14 -28.45 5.91
C GLY A 401 -13.77 -27.17 6.66
N ALA A 402 -14.65 -26.68 7.53
CA ALA A 402 -14.46 -25.41 8.24
C ALA A 402 -13.37 -25.47 9.31
N ILE A 403 -13.20 -26.59 10.01
CA ILE A 403 -12.09 -26.74 10.97
C ILE A 403 -10.74 -26.82 10.26
N GLY A 404 -10.69 -27.17 8.97
CA GLY A 404 -9.51 -27.09 8.11
C GLY A 404 -8.64 -28.35 8.08
N ASP A 405 -7.79 -28.44 7.06
CA ASP A 405 -6.74 -29.46 6.85
C ASP A 405 -7.22 -30.92 6.67
N VAL A 406 -8.54 -31.17 6.66
CA VAL A 406 -9.13 -32.51 6.43
C VAL A 406 -9.48 -32.75 4.97
N TYR A 407 -10.30 -31.86 4.38
CA TYR A 407 -10.72 -31.92 2.97
C TYR A 407 -9.99 -30.87 2.10
N ASN A 408 -9.19 -30.01 2.72
CA ASN A 408 -8.41 -28.97 2.05
C ASN A 408 -7.13 -28.66 2.85
N PHE A 409 -5.97 -28.79 2.23
CA PHE A 409 -4.65 -28.66 2.89
C PHE A 409 -4.20 -27.21 3.17
N ARG A 410 -5.01 -26.21 2.79
CA ARG A 410 -4.69 -24.78 2.95
C ARG A 410 -5.36 -24.18 4.18
N VAL A 411 -6.66 -24.41 4.38
CA VAL A 411 -7.40 -23.91 5.54
C VAL A 411 -6.76 -24.45 6.82
N ALA A 412 -6.38 -23.56 7.73
CA ALA A 412 -5.63 -23.95 8.92
C ALA A 412 -6.47 -24.79 9.90
N PRO A 413 -5.93 -25.88 10.48
CA PRO A 413 -6.63 -26.68 11.47
C PRO A 413 -6.90 -25.86 12.73
N SER A 414 -8.17 -25.70 13.10
CA SER A 414 -8.57 -24.86 14.24
C SER A 414 -9.89 -25.25 14.86
N LEU A 415 -10.01 -25.00 16.17
CA LEU A 415 -11.25 -25.11 16.96
C LEU A 415 -11.72 -23.76 17.50
N THR A 416 -11.10 -22.67 17.03
CA THR A 416 -11.55 -21.30 17.22
C THR A 416 -11.67 -20.68 15.84
N LEU A 417 -12.91 -20.49 15.38
CA LEU A 417 -13.22 -20.03 14.03
C LEU A 417 -13.70 -18.58 14.12
N GLY A 418 -12.88 -17.63 13.68
CA GLY A 418 -13.22 -16.21 13.75
C GLY A 418 -14.24 -15.82 12.68
N CYS A 419 -15.26 -15.03 13.04
CA CYS A 419 -16.33 -14.63 12.14
C CYS A 419 -16.14 -13.24 11.50
N GLY A 420 -14.99 -12.59 11.69
CA GLY A 420 -14.73 -11.25 11.15
C GLY A 420 -15.71 -10.19 11.65
N SER A 421 -15.70 -9.03 10.99
CA SER A 421 -16.55 -7.90 11.36
C SER A 421 -18.05 -8.22 11.27
N TRP A 422 -18.44 -9.12 10.37
CA TRP A 422 -19.82 -9.60 10.23
C TRP A 422 -20.36 -10.30 11.48
N GLY A 423 -19.49 -11.04 12.18
CA GLY A 423 -19.82 -11.69 13.45
C GLY A 423 -19.40 -10.89 14.70
N GLY A 424 -18.97 -9.63 14.54
CA GLY A 424 -18.43 -8.83 15.64
C GLY A 424 -17.10 -9.34 16.20
N ASN A 425 -16.25 -9.92 15.35
CA ASN A 425 -14.91 -10.40 15.71
C ASN A 425 -13.80 -9.61 15.01
N SER A 426 -12.61 -9.63 15.61
CA SER A 426 -11.40 -8.96 15.11
C SER A 426 -10.72 -9.69 13.95
N VAL A 427 -11.09 -10.96 13.71
CA VAL A 427 -10.48 -11.82 12.69
C VAL A 427 -11.53 -12.73 12.07
N SER A 428 -11.41 -12.99 10.77
CA SER A 428 -12.28 -13.87 9.99
C SER A 428 -11.60 -15.19 9.63
N GLU A 429 -10.55 -15.59 10.34
CA GLU A 429 -9.72 -16.75 9.99
C GLU A 429 -9.86 -17.89 11.00
N ASN A 430 -9.39 -19.07 10.60
CA ASN A 430 -9.10 -20.15 11.52
C ASN A 430 -7.89 -19.74 12.38
N ILE A 431 -8.07 -19.65 13.70
CA ILE A 431 -7.01 -19.18 14.58
C ILE A 431 -5.84 -20.16 14.58
N GLY A 432 -4.64 -19.61 14.43
CA GLY A 432 -3.35 -20.29 14.41
C GLY A 432 -2.24 -19.47 15.07
N VAL A 433 -0.99 -19.94 14.98
CA VAL A 433 0.18 -19.34 15.67
C VAL A 433 0.40 -17.86 15.36
N LYS A 434 0.07 -17.40 14.14
CA LYS A 434 0.27 -15.99 13.73
C LYS A 434 -0.53 -15.00 14.59
N HIS A 435 -1.66 -15.43 15.14
CA HIS A 435 -2.53 -14.57 15.94
C HIS A 435 -2.07 -14.49 17.41
N LEU A 436 -1.11 -15.34 17.80
CA LEU A 436 -0.58 -15.41 19.16
C LEU A 436 0.85 -14.88 19.24
N MET A 437 1.26 -14.02 18.31
CA MET A 437 2.56 -13.37 18.33
C MET A 437 2.48 -11.93 17.83
N ASN A 438 3.34 -11.08 18.37
CA ASN A 438 3.66 -9.79 17.78
C ASN A 438 4.82 -9.96 16.79
N VAL A 439 4.81 -9.17 15.72
CA VAL A 439 5.92 -9.08 14.77
C VAL A 439 6.54 -7.69 14.87
N LYS A 440 7.83 -7.63 15.19
CA LYS A 440 8.61 -6.38 15.19
C LYS A 440 9.25 -6.19 13.83
N ALA A 441 8.90 -5.11 13.15
CA ALA A 441 9.58 -4.65 11.94
C ALA A 441 10.85 -3.88 12.32
N VAL A 442 12.01 -4.35 11.85
CA VAL A 442 13.30 -3.66 11.98
C VAL A 442 13.71 -3.18 10.60
N ALA A 443 13.64 -1.86 10.38
CA ALA A 443 14.03 -1.23 9.13
C ALA A 443 15.31 -0.40 9.32
N CYS A 444 16.32 -0.68 8.51
CA CYS A 444 17.54 0.11 8.42
C CYS A 444 17.43 1.12 7.27
N ARG A 445 18.05 2.30 7.41
CA ARG A 445 18.06 3.31 6.35
C ARG A 445 18.61 2.70 5.05
N ARG A 446 17.81 2.74 3.99
CA ARG A 446 18.21 2.66 2.59
C ARG A 446 17.77 3.96 1.95
N GLU A 447 18.68 4.60 1.23
CA GLU A 447 18.34 5.81 0.52
C GLU A 447 17.55 5.44 -0.73
N ASN A 448 16.64 6.34 -1.13
CA ASN A 448 15.85 6.15 -2.32
C ASN A 448 16.79 6.00 -3.53
N MET A 449 16.54 5.00 -4.37
CA MET A 449 17.25 4.89 -5.64
C MET A 449 16.99 6.15 -6.47
N LEU A 450 18.06 6.74 -7.00
CA LEU A 450 18.04 7.81 -7.98
C LEU A 450 18.47 7.25 -9.35
N TRP A 451 18.30 8.04 -10.39
CA TRP A 451 18.67 7.69 -11.77
C TRP A 451 19.38 8.88 -12.41
N PHE A 452 20.12 8.55 -13.45
CA PHE A 452 20.67 9.53 -14.36
C PHE A 452 20.10 9.22 -15.75
N ARG A 453 19.08 9.97 -16.17
CA ARG A 453 18.38 9.84 -17.45
C ARG A 453 18.52 11.14 -18.23
N VAL A 454 19.00 11.00 -19.45
CA VAL A 454 19.16 12.02 -20.48
C VAL A 454 18.81 11.36 -21.82
N PRO A 455 18.61 12.11 -22.92
CA PRO A 455 18.42 11.51 -24.23
C PRO A 455 19.54 10.51 -24.54
N PRO A 456 19.21 9.36 -25.14
CA PRO A 456 20.22 8.36 -25.49
C PRO A 456 21.21 8.88 -26.55
N LYS A 457 20.84 9.94 -27.28
CA LYS A 457 21.66 10.56 -28.32
C LYS A 457 21.69 12.08 -28.15
N VAL A 458 22.89 12.65 -28.02
CA VAL A 458 23.12 14.09 -27.96
C VAL A 458 24.23 14.44 -28.95
N TYR A 459 23.84 15.03 -30.09
CA TYR A 459 24.76 15.49 -31.12
C TYR A 459 25.07 16.96 -30.88
N PHE A 460 26.31 17.37 -31.11
CA PHE A 460 26.77 18.73 -30.91
C PHE A 460 27.91 19.04 -31.89
N LYS A 461 28.28 20.33 -31.96
CA LYS A 461 29.17 20.98 -32.96
C LYS A 461 28.41 21.55 -34.15
N LEU A 462 29.07 22.52 -34.78
CA LEU A 462 28.59 23.19 -35.98
C LEU A 462 28.42 22.17 -37.12
N GLY A 463 27.24 22.14 -37.72
CA GLY A 463 26.89 21.22 -38.81
C GLY A 463 26.49 19.82 -38.35
N ALA A 464 26.12 19.66 -37.08
CA ALA A 464 25.64 18.38 -36.53
C ALA A 464 24.23 18.01 -37.02
N LEU A 465 23.46 18.98 -37.53
CA LEU A 465 22.06 18.79 -37.94
C LEU A 465 21.84 17.61 -38.90
N SER A 466 22.50 17.61 -40.07
CA SER A 466 22.27 16.57 -41.09
C SER A 466 22.75 15.19 -40.64
N PRO A 467 23.98 15.00 -40.13
CA PRO A 467 24.44 13.68 -39.68
C PRO A 467 23.59 13.10 -38.55
N ALA A 468 23.05 13.95 -37.66
CA ALA A 468 22.17 13.49 -36.58
C ALA A 468 20.82 13.01 -37.11
N LEU A 469 20.18 13.80 -37.99
CA LEU A 469 18.88 13.44 -38.56
C LEU A 469 18.96 12.21 -39.47
N GLU A 470 20.09 11.95 -40.14
CA GLU A 470 20.33 10.77 -40.97
C GLU A 470 20.13 9.43 -40.23
N GLU A 471 20.28 9.40 -38.90
CA GLU A 471 20.00 8.20 -38.11
C GLU A 471 18.51 7.81 -38.08
N TYR A 472 17.63 8.73 -38.45
CA TYR A 472 16.18 8.51 -38.57
C TYR A 472 15.71 8.46 -40.03
N LYS A 473 16.58 8.17 -40.99
CA LYS A 473 16.23 8.02 -42.42
C LYS A 473 15.16 6.96 -42.74
N ASP A 474 14.87 6.08 -41.80
CA ASP A 474 13.82 5.07 -41.89
C ASP A 474 12.41 5.64 -41.59
N ARG A 475 12.34 6.83 -40.98
CA ARG A 475 11.10 7.58 -40.73
C ARG A 475 10.59 8.23 -42.00
N ARG A 476 9.27 8.47 -42.05
CA ARG A 476 8.59 8.93 -43.28
C ARG A 476 7.92 10.28 -43.12
N ARG A 477 7.48 10.65 -41.91
CA ARG A 477 6.58 11.80 -41.69
C ARG A 477 7.01 12.57 -40.46
N ALA A 478 7.64 13.72 -40.68
CA ALA A 478 8.13 14.58 -39.63
C ALA A 478 7.17 15.76 -39.38
N CYS A 479 6.85 16.00 -38.10
CA CYS A 479 6.10 17.18 -37.67
C CYS A 479 7.00 18.12 -36.88
N ILE A 480 7.28 19.31 -37.41
CA ILE A 480 8.03 20.37 -36.74
C ILE A 480 7.07 21.19 -35.89
N ILE A 481 7.32 21.27 -34.58
CA ILE A 481 6.60 22.12 -33.63
C ILE A 481 7.53 23.27 -33.24
N THR A 482 7.09 24.50 -33.49
CA THR A 482 7.92 25.71 -33.39
C THR A 482 7.09 26.98 -33.18
N ASP A 483 7.75 28.12 -33.09
CA ASP A 483 7.14 29.45 -33.06
C ASP A 483 7.36 30.21 -34.38
N THR A 484 6.66 31.35 -34.54
CA THR A 484 6.73 32.16 -35.76
C THR A 484 8.11 32.80 -35.95
N THR A 485 8.84 33.07 -34.86
CA THR A 485 10.18 33.69 -34.92
C THR A 485 11.17 32.76 -35.61
N MET A 486 11.11 31.45 -35.31
CA MET A 486 11.99 30.46 -35.95
C MET A 486 11.71 30.30 -37.45
N GLU A 487 10.47 30.53 -37.87
CA GLU A 487 10.08 30.56 -39.27
C GLU A 487 10.65 31.80 -39.97
N GLU A 488 10.49 32.98 -39.36
CA GLU A 488 11.03 34.26 -39.87
C GLU A 488 12.56 34.28 -39.96
N LEU A 489 13.26 33.64 -39.02
CA LEU A 489 14.72 33.48 -39.02
C LEU A 489 15.22 32.39 -40.00
N GLY A 490 14.31 31.69 -40.69
CA GLY A 490 14.63 30.65 -41.66
C GLY A 490 15.15 29.35 -41.04
N HIS A 491 15.08 29.17 -39.73
CA HIS A 491 15.52 27.95 -39.04
C HIS A 491 14.63 26.76 -39.38
N VAL A 492 13.32 26.96 -39.50
CA VAL A 492 12.37 25.93 -39.95
C VAL A 492 12.77 25.38 -41.30
N ARG A 493 13.12 26.26 -42.24
CA ARG A 493 13.54 25.90 -43.60
C ARG A 493 14.81 25.06 -43.61
N LYS A 494 15.81 25.43 -42.80
CA LYS A 494 17.05 24.65 -42.68
C LYS A 494 16.77 23.21 -42.26
N VAL A 495 15.88 23.00 -41.29
CA VAL A 495 15.51 21.67 -40.80
C VAL A 495 14.65 20.93 -41.82
N SER A 496 13.64 21.59 -42.41
CA SER A 496 12.75 20.96 -43.40
C SER A 496 13.50 20.50 -44.65
N GLU A 497 14.45 21.30 -45.16
CA GLU A 497 15.26 20.92 -46.34
C GLU A 497 16.07 19.65 -46.09
N VAL A 498 16.64 19.46 -44.89
CA VAL A 498 17.36 18.22 -44.54
C VAL A 498 16.41 17.02 -44.56
N LEU A 499 15.24 17.14 -43.94
CA LEU A 499 14.25 16.06 -43.87
C LEU A 499 13.66 15.73 -45.25
N GLU A 500 13.36 16.74 -46.06
CA GLU A 500 12.85 16.59 -47.43
C GLU A 500 13.88 15.94 -48.35
N ASN A 501 15.16 16.31 -48.24
CA ASN A 501 16.25 15.66 -48.97
C ASN A 501 16.42 14.17 -48.61
N MET A 502 15.98 13.76 -47.42
CA MET A 502 15.92 12.37 -47.00
C MET A 502 14.64 11.65 -47.47
N GLY A 503 13.73 12.35 -48.14
CA GLY A 503 12.48 11.81 -48.67
C GLY A 503 11.31 11.79 -47.68
N MET A 504 11.38 12.56 -46.58
CA MET A 504 10.28 12.65 -45.62
C MET A 504 9.21 13.65 -46.04
N GLU A 505 7.95 13.36 -45.72
CA GLU A 505 6.89 14.36 -45.71
C GLU A 505 7.03 15.23 -44.46
N VAL A 506 7.02 16.56 -44.62
CA VAL A 506 7.15 17.51 -43.50
C VAL A 506 5.88 18.34 -43.31
N ARG A 507 5.43 18.46 -42.07
CA ARG A 507 4.42 19.44 -41.64
C ARG A 507 4.98 20.32 -40.53
N VAL A 508 4.59 21.59 -40.54
CA VAL A 508 5.06 22.58 -39.59
C VAL A 508 3.87 23.18 -38.85
N PHE A 509 3.96 23.25 -37.53
CA PHE A 509 3.12 24.07 -36.68
C PHE A 509 3.99 25.16 -36.03
N SER A 510 3.89 26.40 -36.53
CA SER A 510 4.63 27.57 -36.02
C SER A 510 3.80 28.47 -35.09
N GLY A 511 2.67 27.96 -34.60
CA GLY A 511 1.71 28.70 -33.79
C GLY A 511 2.01 28.72 -32.28
N VAL A 512 3.17 28.21 -31.82
CA VAL A 512 3.50 28.20 -30.40
C VAL A 512 3.79 29.63 -29.93
N GLN A 513 3.10 30.06 -28.88
CA GLN A 513 3.32 31.35 -28.23
C GLN A 513 4.27 31.20 -27.03
N PRO A 514 4.94 32.29 -26.58
CA PRO A 514 5.57 32.32 -25.26
C PRO A 514 4.56 31.88 -24.19
N ASP A 515 5.01 31.06 -23.23
CA ASP A 515 4.15 30.44 -22.21
C ASP A 515 2.98 29.62 -22.80
N PRO A 516 3.27 28.51 -23.50
CA PRO A 516 2.29 27.79 -24.31
C PRO A 516 1.12 27.29 -23.47
N ASP A 517 -0.08 27.31 -24.07
CA ASP A 517 -1.31 26.88 -23.41
C ASP A 517 -1.89 25.58 -23.99
N ILE A 518 -2.80 24.97 -23.22
CA ILE A 518 -3.50 23.74 -23.61
C ILE A 518 -4.28 23.92 -24.92
N ALA A 519 -4.82 25.12 -25.18
CA ALA A 519 -5.57 25.39 -26.39
C ALA A 519 -4.67 25.30 -27.65
N THR A 520 -3.44 25.81 -27.56
CA THR A 520 -2.42 25.73 -28.61
C THR A 520 -1.98 24.29 -28.84
N ALA A 521 -1.74 23.52 -27.77
CA ALA A 521 -1.42 22.10 -27.88
C ALA A 521 -2.54 21.31 -28.58
N ARG A 522 -3.82 21.57 -28.25
CA ARG A 522 -4.98 20.93 -28.91
C ARG A 522 -5.11 21.29 -30.39
N LYS A 523 -4.82 22.54 -30.77
CA LYS A 523 -4.82 22.97 -32.18
C LYS A 523 -3.76 22.21 -32.98
N ALA A 524 -2.54 22.13 -32.45
CA ALA A 524 -1.46 21.35 -33.07
C ALA A 524 -1.82 19.86 -33.15
N LEU A 525 -2.44 19.31 -32.09
CA LEU A 525 -2.85 17.92 -32.03
C LEU A 525 -3.86 17.53 -33.12
N ASN A 526 -4.76 18.43 -33.54
CA ASN A 526 -5.66 18.19 -34.67
C ASN A 526 -4.89 17.98 -35.98
N MET A 527 -3.89 18.81 -36.24
CA MET A 527 -3.01 18.67 -37.41
C MET A 527 -2.21 17.36 -37.33
N VAL A 528 -1.63 17.09 -36.15
CA VAL A 528 -0.85 15.87 -35.88
C VAL A 528 -1.69 14.61 -36.06
N ASN A 529 -2.92 14.57 -35.56
CA ASN A 529 -3.81 13.41 -35.71
C ASN A 529 -4.22 13.18 -37.17
N ALA A 530 -4.36 14.23 -37.97
CA ALA A 530 -4.60 14.08 -39.41
C ALA A 530 -3.32 13.65 -40.16
N PHE A 531 -2.16 14.16 -39.75
CA PHE A 531 -0.88 13.90 -40.38
C PHE A 531 -0.20 12.63 -39.89
N GLN A 532 -0.57 12.03 -38.76
CA GLN A 532 0.02 10.80 -38.21
C GLN A 532 1.56 10.74 -38.37
N PRO A 533 2.31 11.71 -37.81
CA PRO A 533 3.77 11.68 -37.90
C PRO A 533 4.35 10.47 -37.16
N ASP A 534 5.50 10.00 -37.64
CA ASP A 534 6.35 9.02 -36.96
C ASP A 534 7.62 9.67 -36.36
N MET A 535 7.73 11.00 -36.47
CA MET A 535 8.79 11.81 -35.90
C MET A 535 8.28 13.22 -35.55
N PHE A 536 8.58 13.68 -34.34
CA PHE A 536 8.44 15.08 -33.95
C PHE A 536 9.80 15.77 -33.94
N ILE A 537 9.84 17.01 -34.42
CA ILE A 537 10.97 17.92 -34.24
C ILE A 537 10.50 19.11 -33.40
N ALA A 538 10.99 19.20 -32.18
CA ALA A 538 10.84 20.36 -31.32
C ALA A 538 11.95 21.37 -31.63
N LEU A 539 11.64 22.41 -32.42
CA LEU A 539 12.60 23.42 -32.84
C LEU A 539 12.29 24.75 -32.15
N GLY A 540 13.17 25.23 -31.28
CA GLY A 540 12.98 26.52 -30.62
C GLY A 540 13.65 26.65 -29.26
N GLY A 541 13.17 27.62 -28.47
CA GLY A 541 13.45 27.72 -27.04
C GLY A 541 12.56 26.80 -26.20
N GLY A 542 12.47 27.09 -24.90
CA GLY A 542 11.70 26.26 -23.96
C GLY A 542 10.21 26.16 -24.31
N SER A 543 9.57 27.25 -24.71
CA SER A 543 8.14 27.25 -25.05
C SER A 543 7.78 26.30 -26.22
N PRO A 544 8.44 26.36 -27.40
CA PRO A 544 8.27 25.36 -28.44
C PRO A 544 8.52 23.91 -28.00
N MET A 545 9.57 23.66 -27.22
CA MET A 545 9.92 22.31 -26.77
C MET A 545 8.92 21.72 -25.80
N ASP A 546 8.49 22.52 -24.82
CA ASP A 546 7.51 22.09 -23.83
C ASP A 546 6.17 21.80 -24.50
N ALA A 547 5.73 22.67 -25.43
CA ALA A 547 4.55 22.42 -26.24
C ALA A 547 4.67 21.11 -27.04
N ALA A 548 5.81 20.88 -27.70
CA ALA A 548 6.06 19.67 -28.48
C ALA A 548 5.97 18.39 -27.63
N LYS A 549 6.54 18.39 -26.42
CA LYS A 549 6.48 17.25 -25.48
C LYS A 549 5.04 16.94 -25.06
N ILE A 550 4.24 17.96 -24.75
CA ILE A 550 2.82 17.75 -24.42
C ILE A 550 2.03 17.25 -25.63
N ILE A 551 2.25 17.81 -26.82
CA ILE A 551 1.59 17.34 -28.06
C ILE A 551 1.95 15.88 -28.34
N TRP A 552 3.21 15.51 -28.16
CA TRP A 552 3.68 14.14 -28.33
C TRP A 552 3.04 13.18 -27.32
N LEU A 553 2.98 13.55 -26.05
CA LEU A 553 2.28 12.78 -25.02
C LEU A 553 0.81 12.53 -25.39
N LEU A 554 0.08 13.59 -25.77
CA LEU A 554 -1.34 13.49 -26.13
C LEU A 554 -1.56 12.70 -27.42
N TYR A 555 -0.59 12.72 -28.34
CA TYR A 555 -0.63 11.91 -29.55
C TYR A 555 -0.39 10.43 -29.27
N GLU A 556 0.60 10.10 -28.43
CA GLU A 556 0.90 8.73 -28.00
C GLU A 556 -0.26 8.14 -27.18
N VAL A 557 -0.87 8.95 -26.30
CA VAL A 557 -1.84 8.52 -25.29
C VAL A 557 -3.09 9.41 -25.31
N PRO A 558 -4.02 9.23 -26.27
CA PRO A 558 -5.16 10.15 -26.45
C PRO A 558 -6.12 10.23 -25.25
N ASP A 559 -6.21 9.18 -24.45
CA ASP A 559 -7.15 9.09 -23.32
C ASP A 559 -6.59 9.67 -22.01
N ILE A 560 -5.34 10.17 -22.01
CA ILE A 560 -4.74 10.75 -20.81
C ILE A 560 -5.41 12.09 -20.45
N ARG A 561 -5.76 12.25 -19.17
CA ARG A 561 -6.36 13.49 -18.67
C ARG A 561 -5.27 14.48 -18.29
N PHE A 562 -5.47 15.74 -18.63
CA PHE A 562 -4.48 16.78 -18.37
C PHE A 562 -4.33 17.05 -16.86
N GLU A 563 -5.46 17.04 -16.15
CA GLU A 563 -5.53 17.30 -14.72
C GLU A 563 -4.71 16.27 -13.91
N ASP A 564 -4.66 15.04 -14.42
CA ASP A 564 -3.92 13.93 -13.82
C ASP A 564 -2.40 14.10 -13.93
N ILE A 565 -1.92 14.57 -15.09
CA ILE A 565 -0.48 14.78 -15.35
C ILE A 565 0.06 16.07 -14.73
N ALA A 566 -0.84 17.00 -14.41
CA ALA A 566 -0.53 18.29 -13.79
C ALA A 566 -0.35 18.22 -12.26
N LEU A 567 -0.68 17.07 -11.64
CA LEU A 567 -0.58 16.88 -10.19
C LEU A 567 0.86 17.00 -9.69
N ARG A 568 1.02 17.69 -8.56
CA ARG A 568 2.29 17.79 -7.82
C ARG A 568 2.66 16.44 -7.21
N PHE A 569 3.95 16.23 -7.02
CA PHE A 569 4.48 15.01 -6.44
C PHE A 569 5.68 15.26 -5.53
N MET A 570 5.86 14.40 -4.54
CA MET A 570 7.05 14.40 -3.68
C MET A 570 8.18 13.52 -4.22
N ASP A 571 7.83 12.40 -4.85
CA ASP A 571 8.75 11.45 -5.50
C ASP A 571 8.14 11.11 -6.85
N ILE A 572 8.88 11.34 -7.94
CA ILE A 572 8.40 11.15 -9.32
C ILE A 572 7.93 9.71 -9.60
N ARG A 573 8.33 8.73 -8.77
CA ARG A 573 7.84 7.34 -8.88
C ARG A 573 6.57 7.04 -8.10
N LYS A 574 6.27 7.83 -7.06
CA LYS A 574 5.16 7.56 -6.13
C LYS A 574 3.98 8.47 -6.42
N ARG A 575 3.71 8.66 -7.71
CA ARG A 575 2.64 9.50 -8.21
C ARG A 575 1.31 8.79 -8.08
N VAL A 576 0.25 9.57 -7.92
CA VAL A 576 -1.13 9.08 -8.01
C VAL A 576 -1.43 8.57 -9.43
N VAL A 577 -0.78 9.15 -10.44
CA VAL A 577 -0.95 8.82 -11.86
C VAL A 577 0.42 8.49 -12.47
N SER A 578 0.52 7.32 -13.11
CA SER A 578 1.71 6.87 -13.83
C SER A 578 1.65 7.25 -15.30
N PHE A 579 2.77 7.75 -15.85
CA PHE A 579 2.91 7.94 -17.29
C PHE A 579 3.19 6.60 -17.97
N PRO A 580 2.57 6.33 -19.14
CA PRO A 580 2.93 5.18 -19.94
C PRO A 580 4.24 5.43 -20.72
N ASP A 581 4.83 4.37 -21.26
CA ASP A 581 5.96 4.48 -22.17
C ASP A 581 5.55 5.21 -23.46
N LEU A 582 6.27 6.27 -23.81
CA LEU A 582 6.14 7.01 -25.07
C LEU A 582 7.09 6.46 -26.15
N GLY A 583 7.01 7.01 -27.37
CA GLY A 583 7.87 6.61 -28.48
C GLY A 583 7.33 5.44 -29.32
N LYS A 584 6.06 5.04 -29.13
CA LYS A 584 5.46 3.91 -29.85
C LYS A 584 4.95 4.32 -31.23
N LYS A 585 4.39 5.52 -31.35
CA LYS A 585 3.91 6.09 -32.63
C LYS A 585 4.96 6.96 -33.28
N ALA A 586 5.64 7.81 -32.52
CA ALA A 586 6.63 8.75 -33.03
C ALA A 586 7.81 8.94 -32.06
N VAL A 587 9.00 9.16 -32.61
CA VAL A 587 10.17 9.60 -31.84
C VAL A 587 10.17 11.12 -31.65
N MET A 588 10.80 11.61 -30.59
CA MET A 588 10.94 13.05 -30.27
C MET A 588 12.39 13.51 -30.44
N VAL A 589 12.62 14.45 -31.36
CA VAL A 589 13.93 15.11 -31.55
C VAL A 589 13.82 16.57 -31.14
N ALA A 590 14.75 17.05 -30.31
CA ALA A 590 14.78 18.42 -29.84
C ALA A 590 16.02 19.18 -30.35
N ILE A 591 15.79 20.38 -30.90
CA ILE A 591 16.81 21.25 -31.50
C ILE A 591 16.71 22.64 -30.84
N PRO A 592 17.57 22.95 -29.86
CA PRO A 592 17.52 24.22 -29.15
C PRO A 592 18.01 25.38 -30.01
N THR A 593 17.26 26.47 -30.03
CA THR A 593 17.64 27.73 -30.70
C THR A 593 17.93 28.85 -29.70
N THR A 594 18.00 28.50 -28.41
CA THR A 594 18.38 29.41 -27.33
C THR A 594 19.37 28.71 -26.40
N SER A 595 20.31 29.46 -25.81
CA SER A 595 21.32 28.91 -24.88
C SER A 595 20.93 29.17 -23.43
N GLY A 596 19.73 28.70 -23.02
CA GLY A 596 19.16 28.98 -21.69
C GLY A 596 18.45 27.79 -21.03
N THR A 597 17.56 27.12 -21.77
CA THR A 597 16.54 26.26 -21.14
C THR A 597 16.99 24.84 -20.82
N GLY A 598 17.83 24.22 -21.66
CA GLY A 598 18.19 22.81 -21.54
C GLY A 598 17.01 21.85 -21.76
N SER A 599 15.85 22.32 -22.24
CA SER A 599 14.64 21.49 -22.41
C SER A 599 14.86 20.32 -23.39
N GLU A 600 15.84 20.42 -24.29
CA GLU A 600 16.21 19.35 -25.23
C GLU A 600 16.72 18.07 -24.55
N VAL A 601 17.15 18.12 -23.30
CA VAL A 601 17.66 16.97 -22.53
C VAL A 601 16.87 16.65 -21.27
N THR A 602 15.75 17.35 -21.02
CA THR A 602 15.03 17.22 -19.74
C THR A 602 13.69 16.50 -19.86
N PRO A 603 13.22 15.88 -18.77
CA PRO A 603 11.88 15.28 -18.67
C PRO A 603 10.76 16.29 -18.37
N PHE A 604 11.04 17.59 -18.45
CA PHE A 604 10.12 18.64 -18.01
C PHE A 604 9.43 19.30 -19.20
N ALA A 605 8.17 19.71 -19.00
CA ALA A 605 7.42 20.57 -19.88
C ALA A 605 6.51 21.48 -19.05
N VAL A 606 6.47 22.77 -19.33
CA VAL A 606 5.54 23.70 -18.70
C VAL A 606 4.42 24.05 -19.68
N ILE A 607 3.18 23.98 -19.19
CA ILE A 607 2.01 24.40 -19.97
C ILE A 607 1.04 25.18 -19.09
N THR A 608 0.49 26.25 -19.66
CA THR A 608 -0.40 27.17 -18.98
C THR A 608 -1.86 26.76 -19.20
N ASP A 609 -2.66 26.76 -18.14
CA ASP A 609 -4.11 26.74 -18.31
C ASP A 609 -4.62 28.16 -18.53
N SER A 610 -4.96 28.46 -19.79
CA SER A 610 -5.55 29.73 -20.22
C SER A 610 -6.79 30.18 -19.41
N ARG A 611 -7.51 29.26 -18.76
CA ARG A 611 -8.71 29.58 -17.96
C ARG A 611 -8.37 30.10 -16.57
N THR A 612 -7.34 29.55 -15.95
CA THR A 612 -6.97 29.83 -14.56
C THR A 612 -5.72 30.70 -14.45
N GLY A 613 -4.93 30.80 -15.53
CA GLY A 613 -3.62 31.47 -15.55
C GLY A 613 -2.51 30.67 -14.88
N VAL A 614 -2.81 29.47 -14.35
CA VAL A 614 -1.86 28.64 -13.62
C VAL A 614 -0.92 27.92 -14.60
N LYS A 615 0.39 27.97 -14.31
CA LYS A 615 1.41 27.19 -15.01
C LYS A 615 1.54 25.81 -14.35
N TYR A 616 1.40 24.76 -15.15
CA TYR A 616 1.54 23.39 -14.71
C TYR A 616 2.86 22.80 -15.23
N PRO A 617 3.90 22.69 -14.37
CA PRO A 617 5.07 21.88 -14.69
C PRO A 617 4.68 20.40 -14.71
N VAL A 618 4.72 19.82 -15.91
CA VAL A 618 4.62 18.38 -16.13
C VAL A 618 6.03 17.81 -16.15
N ALA A 619 6.28 16.80 -15.31
CA ALA A 619 7.61 16.24 -15.11
C ALA A 619 7.56 14.72 -15.13
N ASP A 620 8.04 14.07 -16.18
CA ASP A 620 8.14 12.62 -16.23
C ASP A 620 9.25 12.18 -17.19
N TYR A 621 10.03 11.16 -16.84
CA TYR A 621 11.10 10.66 -17.72
C TYR A 621 10.59 10.10 -19.04
N ALA A 622 9.31 9.76 -19.13
CA ALA A 622 8.68 9.43 -20.39
C ALA A 622 8.72 10.60 -21.40
N LEU A 623 8.83 11.86 -20.93
CA LEU A 623 8.91 13.07 -21.75
C LEU A 623 10.34 13.44 -22.18
N THR A 624 11.36 12.67 -21.79
CA THR A 624 12.73 12.90 -22.25
C THR A 624 12.82 12.64 -23.76
N PRO A 625 13.34 13.59 -24.57
CA PRO A 625 13.51 13.38 -26.00
C PRO A 625 14.40 12.17 -26.33
N ASP A 626 14.17 11.55 -27.49
CA ASP A 626 15.00 10.46 -28.01
C ASP A 626 16.34 10.97 -28.56
N MET A 627 16.39 12.21 -29.01
CA MET A 627 17.59 12.84 -29.55
C MET A 627 17.61 14.35 -29.28
N ALA A 628 18.76 14.87 -28.86
CA ALA A 628 19.05 16.30 -28.83
C ALA A 628 20.11 16.66 -29.89
N ILE A 629 19.88 17.73 -30.65
CA ILE A 629 20.82 18.24 -31.66
C ILE A 629 21.23 19.67 -31.28
N VAL A 630 22.37 19.80 -30.61
CA VAL A 630 22.91 21.03 -30.03
C VAL A 630 23.88 21.68 -31.03
N ASP A 631 23.35 22.18 -32.14
CA ASP A 631 24.12 22.82 -33.21
C ASP A 631 24.24 24.33 -32.97
N PRO A 632 25.46 24.87 -32.73
CA PRO A 632 25.67 26.29 -32.46
C PRO A 632 25.17 27.24 -33.57
N GLU A 633 24.96 26.75 -34.79
CA GLU A 633 24.46 27.58 -35.89
C GLU A 633 23.14 28.30 -35.52
N PHE A 634 22.27 27.66 -34.74
CA PHE A 634 20.97 28.19 -34.35
C PHE A 634 21.01 29.31 -33.29
N VAL A 635 22.19 29.65 -32.76
CA VAL A 635 22.34 30.68 -31.70
C VAL A 635 23.26 31.84 -32.09
N MET A 636 23.68 31.91 -33.36
CA MET A 636 24.67 32.88 -33.83
C MET A 636 24.16 34.31 -33.96
N ASP A 637 22.85 34.51 -34.00
CA ASP A 637 22.23 35.83 -34.21
C ASP A 637 21.31 36.25 -33.04
N LEU A 638 21.43 35.59 -31.88
CA LEU A 638 20.72 35.98 -30.66
C LEU A 638 21.01 37.44 -30.24
N PRO A 639 19.99 38.20 -29.78
CA PRO A 639 20.16 39.56 -29.28
C PRO A 639 20.84 39.57 -27.89
N PRO A 640 21.56 40.65 -27.54
CA PRO A 640 22.31 40.74 -26.28
C PRO A 640 21.47 40.48 -25.02
N SER A 641 20.25 41.03 -24.94
CA SER A 641 19.37 40.84 -23.78
C SER A 641 18.98 39.38 -23.56
N LEU A 642 18.72 38.63 -24.64
CA LEU A 642 18.44 37.20 -24.56
C LEU A 642 19.67 36.40 -24.16
N ILE A 643 20.86 36.78 -24.64
CA ILE A 643 22.13 36.14 -24.24
C ILE A 643 22.37 36.31 -22.74
N ALA A 644 22.19 37.53 -22.21
CA ALA A 644 22.37 37.82 -20.79
C ALA A 644 21.40 37.02 -19.92
N ASN A 645 20.09 37.11 -20.22
CA ASN A 645 19.05 36.43 -19.45
C ASN A 645 19.21 34.91 -19.51
N ALA A 646 19.40 34.35 -20.71
CA ALA A 646 19.56 32.91 -20.89
C ALA A 646 20.85 32.38 -20.21
N GLY A 647 21.95 33.10 -20.30
CA GLY A 647 23.21 32.67 -19.67
C GLY A 647 23.16 32.65 -18.14
N LEU A 648 22.44 33.59 -17.52
CA LEU A 648 22.22 33.60 -16.07
C LEU A 648 21.20 32.56 -15.61
N ASP A 649 20.27 32.20 -16.49
CA ASP A 649 19.37 31.06 -16.31
C ASP A 649 20.18 29.74 -16.21
N VAL A 650 21.11 29.51 -17.14
CA VAL A 650 22.05 28.37 -17.10
C VAL A 650 22.84 28.33 -15.79
N LEU A 651 23.29 29.49 -15.30
CA LEU A 651 23.99 29.58 -14.03
C LEU A 651 23.10 29.13 -12.86
N THR A 652 21.85 29.60 -12.86
CA THR A 652 20.85 29.24 -11.84
C THR A 652 20.55 27.75 -11.88
N HIS A 653 20.28 27.18 -13.07
CA HIS A 653 20.09 25.74 -13.28
C HIS A 653 21.22 24.92 -12.67
N ALA A 654 22.47 25.27 -13.00
CA ALA A 654 23.63 24.54 -12.52
C ALA A 654 23.82 24.66 -11.00
N ILE A 655 23.65 25.86 -10.44
CA ILE A 655 23.81 26.09 -9.00
C ILE A 655 22.74 25.34 -8.19
N GLU A 656 21.48 25.42 -8.62
CA GLU A 656 20.38 24.74 -7.93
C GLU A 656 20.48 23.22 -8.06
N ALA A 657 20.82 22.70 -9.24
CA ALA A 657 21.04 21.27 -9.43
C ALA A 657 22.15 20.74 -8.51
N TYR A 658 23.28 21.45 -8.37
CA TYR A 658 24.37 21.02 -7.50
C TYR A 658 24.03 21.12 -6.01
N THR A 659 23.16 22.07 -5.63
CA THR A 659 22.80 22.31 -4.23
C THR A 659 21.53 21.60 -3.79
N SER A 660 20.78 21.02 -4.73
CA SER A 660 19.55 20.28 -4.51
C SER A 660 19.69 19.17 -3.46
N THR A 661 18.58 18.90 -2.77
CA THR A 661 18.42 17.71 -1.92
C THR A 661 18.51 16.41 -2.72
N LEU A 662 18.32 16.44 -4.04
CA LEU A 662 18.42 15.31 -4.97
C LEU A 662 19.75 15.27 -5.74
N ALA A 663 20.70 16.15 -5.44
CA ALA A 663 21.99 16.21 -6.12
C ALA A 663 22.80 14.89 -5.97
N THR A 664 23.53 14.51 -7.01
CA THR A 664 24.28 13.25 -7.08
C THR A 664 25.64 13.46 -7.69
N ASN A 665 26.61 12.58 -7.42
CA ASN A 665 27.92 12.62 -8.06
C ASN A 665 27.85 12.55 -9.61
N PHE A 666 26.77 12.00 -10.18
CA PHE A 666 26.56 11.95 -11.63
C PHE A 666 26.14 13.31 -12.21
N ALA A 667 25.28 14.05 -11.51
CA ALA A 667 24.84 15.38 -11.91
C ALA A 667 25.84 16.48 -11.50
N ASP A 668 26.55 16.29 -10.38
CA ASP A 668 27.42 17.30 -9.77
C ASP A 668 28.54 17.74 -10.72
N GLY A 669 29.14 16.80 -11.48
CA GLY A 669 30.17 17.11 -12.46
C GLY A 669 29.66 17.97 -13.63
N GLN A 670 28.42 17.75 -14.07
CA GLN A 670 27.78 18.52 -15.14
C GLN A 670 27.44 19.91 -14.68
N ALA A 671 26.81 20.03 -13.51
CA ALA A 671 26.53 21.32 -12.90
C ALA A 671 27.81 22.16 -12.74
N MET A 672 28.89 21.56 -12.25
CA MET A 672 30.15 22.28 -12.07
C MET A 672 30.79 22.72 -13.39
N GLU A 673 30.77 21.88 -14.42
CA GLU A 673 31.25 22.26 -15.75
C GLU A 673 30.41 23.39 -16.38
N ALA A 674 29.08 23.36 -16.22
CA ALA A 674 28.22 24.43 -16.69
C ALA A 674 28.55 25.76 -16.00
N VAL A 675 28.70 25.78 -14.66
CA VAL A 675 29.14 26.98 -13.91
C VAL A 675 30.46 27.51 -14.46
N ARG A 676 31.46 26.62 -14.66
CA ARG A 676 32.79 26.99 -15.18
C ARG A 676 32.70 27.60 -16.58
N LEU A 677 31.88 27.04 -17.47
CA LEU A 677 31.68 27.55 -18.82
C LEU A 677 30.99 28.92 -18.82
N VAL A 678 29.94 29.10 -18.00
CA VAL A 678 29.23 30.38 -17.87
C VAL A 678 30.19 31.50 -17.47
N PHE A 679 30.94 31.31 -16.38
CA PHE A 679 31.89 32.33 -15.89
C PHE A 679 32.97 32.66 -16.93
N LYS A 680 33.40 31.68 -17.73
CA LYS A 680 34.45 31.85 -18.73
C LYS A 680 33.97 32.51 -20.03
N TYR A 681 32.74 32.24 -20.46
CA TYR A 681 32.29 32.57 -21.83
C TYR A 681 31.11 33.54 -21.91
N LEU A 682 30.28 33.69 -20.88
CA LEU A 682 29.04 34.49 -20.98
C LEU A 682 29.31 35.95 -21.35
N ARG A 683 30.26 36.63 -20.68
CA ARG A 683 30.65 38.02 -20.99
C ARG A 683 31.06 38.19 -22.45
N ARG A 684 31.86 37.24 -22.97
CA ARG A 684 32.33 37.25 -24.36
C ARG A 684 31.20 36.96 -25.35
N SER A 685 30.27 36.07 -24.98
CA SER A 685 29.08 35.78 -25.79
C SER A 685 28.17 37.01 -25.89
N TYR A 686 28.00 37.74 -24.78
CA TYR A 686 27.20 38.96 -24.70
C TYR A 686 27.83 40.12 -25.50
N ALA A 687 29.14 40.34 -25.35
CA ALA A 687 29.86 41.39 -26.06
C ALA A 687 29.82 41.22 -27.60
N GLY A 688 29.74 39.98 -28.09
CA GLY A 688 29.64 39.69 -29.52
C GLY A 688 30.95 39.96 -30.29
N GLY A 689 30.83 40.42 -31.54
CA GLY A 689 31.98 40.70 -32.44
C GLY A 689 32.37 39.53 -33.35
N GLU A 690 33.50 39.66 -34.06
CA GLU A 690 34.00 38.67 -35.04
C GLU A 690 34.33 37.31 -34.39
N ASP A 691 34.78 37.31 -33.12
CA ASP A 691 35.13 36.11 -32.36
C ASP A 691 33.94 35.45 -31.63
N ARG A 692 32.68 35.80 -31.97
CA ARG A 692 31.47 35.35 -31.25
C ARG A 692 31.18 33.85 -31.33
N LEU A 693 31.77 33.14 -32.30
CA LEU A 693 31.50 31.71 -32.55
C LEU A 693 31.80 30.84 -31.32
N ILE A 694 33.01 30.93 -30.77
CA ILE A 694 33.45 30.07 -29.65
C ILE A 694 32.65 30.37 -28.38
N PRO A 695 32.48 31.64 -27.93
CA PRO A 695 31.68 31.93 -26.74
C PRO A 695 30.22 31.46 -26.87
N ARG A 696 29.58 31.67 -28.03
CA ARG A 696 28.19 31.24 -28.26
C ARG A 696 28.06 29.71 -28.27
N GLU A 697 28.99 29.03 -28.92
CA GLU A 697 29.08 27.56 -28.87
C GLU A 697 29.19 27.07 -27.42
N LYS A 698 30.13 27.62 -26.64
CA LYS A 698 30.35 27.15 -25.26
C LYS A 698 29.19 27.45 -24.33
N MET A 699 28.49 28.58 -24.52
CA MET A 699 27.26 28.87 -23.79
C MET A 699 26.12 27.94 -24.19
N HIS A 700 26.03 27.55 -25.46
CA HIS A 700 25.04 26.58 -25.93
C HIS A 700 25.25 25.21 -25.27
N TYR A 701 26.51 24.75 -25.21
CA TYR A 701 26.85 23.52 -24.49
C TYR A 701 26.63 23.64 -22.98
N ALA A 702 26.93 24.79 -22.37
CA ALA A 702 26.67 25.01 -20.95
C ALA A 702 25.19 24.86 -20.61
N ALA A 703 24.29 25.35 -21.48
CA ALA A 703 22.85 25.20 -21.31
C ALA A 703 22.42 23.73 -21.32
N THR A 704 22.86 22.95 -22.31
CA THR A 704 22.56 21.51 -22.39
C THR A 704 23.15 20.75 -21.20
N ILE A 705 24.40 21.03 -20.82
CA ILE A 705 25.06 20.37 -19.68
C ILE A 705 24.33 20.68 -18.36
N ALA A 706 23.89 21.93 -18.15
CA ALA A 706 23.04 22.27 -17.02
C ALA A 706 21.70 21.53 -17.08
N GLY A 707 21.09 21.45 -18.27
CA GLY A 707 19.91 20.63 -18.58
C GLY A 707 20.02 19.19 -18.09
N MET A 708 21.11 18.53 -18.44
CA MET A 708 21.40 17.15 -18.02
C MET A 708 21.51 17.02 -16.49
N ALA A 709 22.08 18.02 -15.83
CA ALA A 709 22.20 18.04 -14.38
C ALA A 709 20.83 18.19 -13.70
N PHE A 710 20.04 19.22 -14.06
CA PHE A 710 18.76 19.47 -13.39
C PHE A 710 17.64 18.51 -13.83
N ALA A 711 17.75 17.86 -14.98
CA ALA A 711 16.91 16.71 -15.35
C ALA A 711 16.93 15.58 -14.30
N ASN A 712 18.01 15.50 -13.52
CA ASN A 712 18.26 14.42 -12.57
C ASN A 712 18.33 14.91 -11.12
N ALA A 713 18.74 16.16 -10.89
CA ALA A 713 18.83 16.77 -9.56
C ALA A 713 17.69 17.76 -9.27
N PHE A 714 16.82 18.07 -10.23
CA PHE A 714 15.77 19.10 -10.13
C PHE A 714 16.36 20.49 -9.83
N LEU A 715 15.46 21.46 -9.67
CA LEU A 715 15.77 22.86 -9.38
C LEU A 715 15.33 23.23 -7.96
N GLY A 716 15.48 24.48 -7.57
CA GLY A 716 15.21 24.95 -6.21
C GLY A 716 14.23 26.12 -6.17
N VAL A 717 14.23 26.82 -5.04
CA VAL A 717 13.30 27.94 -4.82
C VAL A 717 13.60 29.15 -5.68
N CYS A 718 14.78 29.29 -6.29
CA CYS A 718 15.04 30.38 -7.25
C CYS A 718 14.07 30.26 -8.42
N HIS A 719 13.95 29.05 -8.99
CA HIS A 719 12.98 28.78 -10.05
C HIS A 719 11.54 28.92 -9.57
N SER A 720 11.19 28.37 -8.40
CA SER A 720 9.84 28.53 -7.84
C SER A 720 9.46 30.01 -7.70
N LEU A 721 10.40 30.84 -7.25
CA LEU A 721 10.18 32.27 -7.09
C LEU A 721 10.10 32.99 -8.44
N ALA A 722 10.89 32.57 -9.43
CA ALA A 722 10.91 33.15 -10.77
C ALA A 722 9.68 32.78 -11.62
N HIS A 723 9.13 31.57 -11.49
CA HIS A 723 7.94 31.14 -12.22
C HIS A 723 6.74 32.03 -11.91
N THR A 724 6.50 32.32 -10.64
CA THR A 724 5.40 33.19 -10.21
C THR A 724 5.66 34.65 -10.61
N LEU A 725 6.90 35.17 -10.48
CA LEU A 725 7.23 36.52 -10.97
C LEU A 725 6.91 36.69 -12.47
N GLY A 726 7.26 35.69 -13.28
CA GLY A 726 6.90 35.67 -14.70
C GLY A 726 5.39 35.61 -14.92
N SER A 727 4.66 34.86 -14.10
CA SER A 727 3.20 34.71 -14.21
C SER A 727 2.41 35.98 -13.85
N TYR A 728 2.84 36.74 -12.84
CA TYR A 728 2.11 37.94 -12.38
C TYR A 728 2.56 39.24 -13.07
N PHE A 729 3.85 39.37 -13.38
CA PHE A 729 4.44 40.62 -13.83
C PHE A 729 5.10 40.53 -15.20
N HIS A 730 5.01 39.37 -15.87
CA HIS A 730 5.61 39.14 -17.19
C HIS A 730 7.11 39.43 -17.25
N VAL A 731 7.81 39.29 -16.12
CA VAL A 731 9.27 39.40 -16.06
C VAL A 731 9.87 38.23 -16.84
N PRO A 732 10.79 38.48 -17.80
CA PRO A 732 11.48 37.39 -18.51
C PRO A 732 12.12 36.40 -17.53
N HIS A 733 11.92 35.10 -17.77
CA HIS A 733 12.29 34.03 -16.82
C HIS A 733 13.75 34.12 -16.32
N GLY A 734 14.71 34.18 -17.25
CA GLY A 734 16.14 34.30 -16.90
C GLY A 734 16.49 35.60 -16.16
N LEU A 735 15.73 36.69 -16.37
CA LEU A 735 15.89 37.94 -15.60
C LEU A 735 15.37 37.77 -14.17
N ALA A 736 14.20 37.14 -13.99
CA ALA A 736 13.67 36.84 -12.66
C ALA A 736 14.63 35.94 -11.87
N ASN A 737 15.14 34.87 -12.48
CA ASN A 737 16.17 34.02 -11.88
C ASN A 737 17.43 34.80 -11.53
N ALA A 738 17.93 35.65 -12.44
CA ALA A 738 19.10 36.48 -12.19
C ALA A 738 18.91 37.38 -10.96
N ILE A 739 17.79 38.07 -10.82
CA ILE A 739 17.54 38.96 -9.67
C ILE A 739 17.45 38.15 -8.37
N MET A 740 16.78 36.99 -8.36
CA MET A 740 16.56 36.20 -7.15
C MET A 740 17.79 35.40 -6.68
N LEU A 741 18.68 35.00 -7.59
CA LEU A 741 19.72 34.00 -7.34
C LEU A 741 20.57 34.26 -6.10
N SER A 742 21.07 35.49 -5.92
CA SER A 742 21.99 35.80 -4.83
C SER A 742 21.30 35.79 -3.47
N TYR A 743 20.06 36.28 -3.39
CA TYR A 743 19.24 36.19 -2.19
C TYR A 743 18.94 34.74 -1.81
N VAL A 744 18.68 33.88 -2.81
CA VAL A 744 18.45 32.44 -2.60
C VAL A 744 19.73 31.74 -2.14
N ILE A 745 20.90 32.07 -2.71
CA ILE A 745 22.18 31.51 -2.25
C ILE A 745 22.43 31.87 -0.78
N GLU A 746 22.26 33.13 -0.37
CA GLU A 746 22.43 33.55 1.02
C GLU A 746 21.43 32.85 1.96
N TYR A 747 20.17 32.74 1.54
CA TYR A 747 19.14 32.02 2.29
C TYR A 747 19.46 30.53 2.47
N ASN A 748 19.94 29.89 1.40
CA ASN A 748 20.30 28.47 1.42
C ASN A 748 21.62 28.24 2.16
N ALA A 749 22.56 29.18 2.20
CA ALA A 749 23.90 29.04 2.78
C ALA A 749 23.92 28.94 4.32
N THR A 750 23.28 27.89 4.87
CA THR A 750 23.23 27.57 6.29
C THR A 750 23.43 26.06 6.52
N ASP A 751 24.11 25.72 7.62
CA ASP A 751 24.22 24.34 8.09
C ASP A 751 23.10 24.00 9.09
N THR A 752 22.29 24.99 9.50
CA THR A 752 21.14 24.86 10.41
C THR A 752 19.88 25.41 9.74
N PRO A 753 19.35 24.73 8.71
CA PRO A 753 18.13 25.16 8.04
C PRO A 753 16.95 25.14 9.02
N THR A 754 16.05 26.12 8.90
CA THR A 754 14.80 26.21 9.69
C THR A 754 13.92 24.97 9.52
N LYS A 755 13.93 24.40 8.31
CA LYS A 755 13.29 23.12 7.99
C LYS A 755 14.10 22.35 6.96
N GLN A 756 14.21 21.04 7.16
CA GLN A 756 14.87 20.13 6.22
C GLN A 756 13.84 19.52 5.27
N GLY A 757 14.28 19.20 4.04
CA GLY A 757 13.46 18.43 3.11
C GLY A 757 13.14 17.04 3.65
N MET A 758 12.06 16.43 3.18
CA MET A 758 11.63 15.09 3.63
C MET A 758 12.56 13.98 3.13
N LEU A 759 13.17 14.14 1.95
CA LEU A 759 13.94 13.09 1.26
C LEU A 759 15.35 13.56 0.86
N PRO A 760 16.18 14.04 1.80
CA PRO A 760 17.52 14.50 1.45
C PRO A 760 18.42 13.32 1.09
N GLN A 761 19.14 13.45 -0.03
CA GLN A 761 20.20 12.52 -0.44
C GLN A 761 21.52 12.78 0.30
N TYR A 762 21.54 13.80 1.16
CA TYR A 762 22.65 14.06 2.08
C TYR A 762 22.43 13.41 3.45
N LYS A 763 23.53 13.14 4.15
CA LYS A 763 23.51 12.64 5.53
C LYS A 763 23.16 13.74 6.55
N TYR A 764 23.62 14.97 6.30
CA TYR A 764 23.38 16.17 7.09
C TYR A 764 23.47 17.42 6.18
N PRO A 765 22.87 18.57 6.55
CA PRO A 765 22.97 19.80 5.76
C PRO A 765 24.44 20.23 5.56
N TRP A 766 24.83 20.43 4.30
CA TRP A 766 26.19 20.85 3.92
C TRP A 766 26.20 21.74 2.67
N VAL A 767 25.11 22.48 2.46
CA VAL A 767 24.94 23.29 1.25
C VAL A 767 25.93 24.46 1.17
N LYS A 768 26.32 25.04 2.32
CA LYS A 768 27.35 26.09 2.37
C LYS A 768 28.70 25.57 1.86
N GLY A 769 29.08 24.34 2.21
CA GLY A 769 30.29 23.72 1.69
C GLY A 769 30.21 23.44 0.18
N ARG A 770 29.00 23.19 -0.34
CA ARG A 770 28.78 23.09 -1.80
C ARG A 770 29.03 24.43 -2.50
N TYR A 771 28.48 25.54 -2.01
CA TYR A 771 28.82 26.86 -2.56
C TYR A 771 30.31 27.18 -2.49
N ALA A 772 30.97 26.86 -1.36
CA ALA A 772 32.40 27.05 -1.20
C ALA A 772 33.23 26.28 -2.24
N ARG A 773 32.86 25.02 -2.55
CA ARG A 773 33.51 24.24 -3.62
C ARG A 773 33.39 24.88 -5.00
N MET A 774 32.27 25.55 -5.29
CA MET A 774 32.14 26.29 -6.55
C MET A 774 33.13 27.46 -6.60
N ALA A 775 33.27 28.19 -5.49
CA ALA A 775 34.21 29.30 -5.40
C ALA A 775 35.65 28.83 -5.59
N ASP A 776 36.03 27.71 -4.98
CA ASP A 776 37.35 27.08 -5.14
C ASP A 776 37.59 26.65 -6.59
N MET A 777 36.62 25.99 -7.24
CA MET A 777 36.73 25.58 -8.65
C MET A 777 36.91 26.78 -9.60
N LEU A 778 36.28 27.92 -9.27
CA LEU A 778 36.36 29.14 -10.05
C LEU A 778 37.58 30.00 -9.71
N HIS A 779 38.44 29.57 -8.78
CA HIS A 779 39.60 30.34 -8.30
C HIS A 779 39.23 31.73 -7.75
N LEU A 780 38.07 31.83 -7.09
CA LEU A 780 37.60 33.09 -6.48
C LEU A 780 38.19 33.31 -5.08
N ALA A 781 38.76 32.27 -4.48
CA ALA A 781 39.15 32.24 -3.06
C ALA A 781 40.45 31.48 -2.79
N ASP A 782 41.41 31.49 -3.73
CA ASP A 782 42.67 30.75 -3.61
C ASP A 782 43.50 31.11 -2.36
N ASP A 783 43.30 32.31 -1.80
CA ASP A 783 43.92 32.80 -0.55
C ASP A 783 43.18 32.36 0.72
N VAL A 784 41.99 31.74 0.61
CA VAL A 784 41.20 31.27 1.76
C VAL A 784 41.43 29.78 1.95
N GLU A 785 42.32 29.43 2.89
CA GLU A 785 42.67 28.05 3.16
C GLU A 785 41.61 27.30 4.01
N GLY A 786 41.46 25.99 3.74
CA GLY A 786 40.63 25.09 4.54
C GLY A 786 39.14 25.02 4.17
N ASP A 787 38.40 24.23 4.96
CA ASP A 787 36.95 23.93 4.79
C ASP A 787 36.17 24.13 6.11
N GLY A 788 36.71 24.95 7.01
CA GLY A 788 36.05 25.34 8.25
C GLY A 788 34.80 26.21 8.02
N PRO A 789 33.91 26.39 9.02
CA PRO A 789 32.69 27.19 8.88
C PRO A 789 32.93 28.63 8.39
N GLU A 790 33.98 29.29 8.90
CA GLU A 790 34.37 30.66 8.51
C GLU A 790 34.91 30.71 7.07
N ALA A 791 35.84 29.79 6.72
CA ALA A 791 36.36 29.67 5.36
C ALA A 791 35.25 29.41 4.34
N ARG A 792 34.31 28.51 4.65
CA ARG A 792 33.14 28.24 3.80
C ARG A 792 32.23 29.46 3.65
N ALA A 793 32.04 30.25 4.71
CA ALA A 793 31.25 31.48 4.66
C ALA A 793 31.91 32.53 3.74
N GLU A 794 33.21 32.76 3.90
CA GLU A 794 33.97 33.70 3.05
C GLU A 794 33.97 33.25 1.58
N LYS A 795 34.25 31.96 1.30
CA LYS A 795 34.19 31.40 -0.06
C LYS A 795 32.80 31.57 -0.69
N THR A 796 31.74 31.33 0.07
CA THR A 796 30.36 31.55 -0.39
C THR A 796 30.10 33.03 -0.70
N ALA A 797 30.56 33.94 0.15
CA ALA A 797 30.44 35.38 -0.09
C ALA A 797 31.15 35.81 -1.39
N ARG A 798 32.35 35.27 -1.66
CA ARG A 798 33.08 35.55 -2.90
C ARG A 798 32.39 35.03 -4.15
N LEU A 799 31.74 33.87 -4.07
CA LEU A 799 30.87 33.38 -5.14
C LEU A 799 29.75 34.38 -5.42
N VAL A 800 29.03 34.84 -4.39
CA VAL A 800 27.96 35.83 -4.53
C VAL A 800 28.48 37.13 -5.16
N ARG A 801 29.63 37.63 -4.71
CA ARG A 801 30.27 38.83 -5.31
C ARG A 801 30.57 38.66 -6.80
N ALA A 802 31.12 37.52 -7.20
CA ALA A 802 31.44 37.24 -8.60
C ALA A 802 30.17 37.13 -9.47
N ILE A 803 29.09 36.59 -8.91
CA ILE A 803 27.77 36.52 -9.55
C ILE A 803 27.19 37.93 -9.76
N GLU A 804 27.22 38.79 -8.74
CA GLU A 804 26.73 40.18 -8.86
C GLU A 804 27.56 41.01 -9.85
N ALA A 805 28.89 40.85 -9.85
CA ALA A 805 29.75 41.49 -10.86
C ALA A 805 29.40 41.03 -12.27
N LEU A 806 29.11 39.73 -12.46
CA LEU A 806 28.65 39.20 -13.74
C LEU A 806 27.30 39.78 -14.16
N LYS A 807 26.34 39.91 -13.24
CA LYS A 807 25.04 40.56 -13.52
C LYS A 807 25.20 42.01 -13.93
N PHE A 808 26.03 42.76 -13.22
CA PHE A 808 26.33 44.15 -13.53
C PHE A 808 26.94 44.32 -14.93
N ASP A 809 27.95 43.50 -15.27
CA ASP A 809 28.60 43.52 -16.59
C ASP A 809 27.65 43.21 -17.76
N LEU A 810 26.56 42.48 -17.48
CA LEU A 810 25.53 42.08 -18.44
C LEU A 810 24.33 43.05 -18.49
N GLY A 811 24.34 44.12 -17.69
CA GLY A 811 23.28 45.12 -17.66
C GLY A 811 21.98 44.63 -17.00
N ILE A 812 22.08 43.71 -16.04
CA ILE A 812 20.92 43.24 -15.27
C ILE A 812 20.53 44.29 -14.22
N PRO A 813 19.23 44.68 -14.13
CA PRO A 813 18.72 45.54 -13.05
C PRO A 813 19.06 45.01 -11.65
N ALA A 814 19.33 45.90 -10.70
CA ALA A 814 19.73 45.50 -9.34
C ALA A 814 18.56 45.02 -8.47
N SER A 815 17.31 45.29 -8.89
CA SER A 815 16.10 44.92 -8.14
C SER A 815 14.90 44.71 -9.04
N LEU A 816 13.84 44.07 -8.51
CA LEU A 816 12.57 43.94 -9.25
C LEU A 816 11.91 45.31 -9.50
N ARG A 817 12.14 46.30 -8.62
CA ARG A 817 11.67 47.67 -8.82
C ARG A 817 12.33 48.32 -10.04
N GLU A 818 13.64 48.16 -10.19
CA GLU A 818 14.38 48.65 -11.37
C GLU A 818 14.03 47.87 -12.64
N ALA A 819 13.60 46.61 -12.50
CA ALA A 819 13.05 45.83 -13.60
C ALA A 819 11.64 46.26 -14.05
N GLY A 820 11.05 47.29 -13.42
CA GLY A 820 9.82 47.93 -13.86
C GLY A 820 8.55 47.52 -13.11
N ILE A 821 8.65 46.76 -12.01
CA ILE A 821 7.48 46.36 -11.22
C ILE A 821 7.06 47.51 -10.28
N ALA A 822 5.78 47.89 -10.35
CA ALA A 822 5.22 48.89 -9.44
C ALA A 822 5.04 48.33 -8.02
N GLU A 823 5.41 49.13 -7.02
CA GLU A 823 5.39 48.71 -5.61
C GLU A 823 4.00 48.34 -5.08
N ALA A 824 2.97 49.08 -5.49
CA ALA A 824 1.60 48.79 -5.10
C ALA A 824 1.13 47.42 -5.62
N ASP A 825 1.41 47.11 -6.89
CA ASP A 825 1.03 45.84 -7.52
C ASP A 825 1.81 44.67 -6.91
N PHE A 826 3.10 44.87 -6.64
CA PHE A 826 3.95 43.90 -5.95
C PHE A 826 3.40 43.53 -4.57
N LEU A 827 3.16 44.53 -3.71
CA LEU A 827 2.67 44.30 -2.35
C LEU A 827 1.28 43.64 -2.34
N GLN A 828 0.43 43.96 -3.32
CA GLN A 828 -0.90 43.35 -3.45
C GLN A 828 -0.82 41.85 -3.77
N LYS A 829 0.17 41.42 -4.56
CA LYS A 829 0.33 40.03 -5.00
C LYS A 829 1.30 39.19 -4.17
N LEU A 830 2.04 39.81 -3.28
CA LEU A 830 3.13 39.19 -2.53
C LEU A 830 2.74 37.91 -1.77
N ASP A 831 1.59 37.90 -1.09
CA ASP A 831 1.12 36.72 -0.35
C ASP A 831 0.76 35.56 -1.29
N GLU A 832 -0.01 35.85 -2.34
CA GLU A 832 -0.42 34.87 -3.35
C GLU A 832 0.79 34.28 -4.10
N MET A 833 1.77 35.12 -4.44
CA MET A 833 3.03 34.68 -5.06
C MET A 833 3.85 33.77 -4.15
N ALA A 834 3.94 34.07 -2.86
CA ALA A 834 4.70 33.25 -1.91
C ALA A 834 4.04 31.88 -1.70
N GLU A 835 2.71 31.82 -1.66
CA GLU A 835 1.96 30.57 -1.61
C GLU A 835 2.13 29.74 -2.90
N GLN A 836 2.04 30.38 -4.07
CA GLN A 836 2.23 29.67 -5.35
C GLN A 836 3.67 29.21 -5.56
N ALA A 837 4.65 29.99 -5.12
CA ALA A 837 6.06 29.57 -5.15
C ALA A 837 6.27 28.37 -4.22
N PHE A 838 5.58 28.33 -3.07
CA PHE A 838 5.64 27.16 -2.19
C PHE A 838 5.01 25.91 -2.84
N ASP A 839 3.91 26.06 -3.58
CA ASP A 839 3.23 24.98 -4.31
C ASP A 839 3.94 24.55 -5.62
N ASP A 840 4.98 25.26 -6.03
CA ASP A 840 5.76 24.93 -7.22
C ASP A 840 6.56 23.62 -7.04
N GLN A 841 6.63 22.82 -8.10
CA GLN A 841 7.29 21.51 -8.10
C GLN A 841 8.80 21.60 -7.84
N CYS A 842 9.46 22.73 -8.08
CA CYS A 842 10.88 22.95 -7.80
C CYS A 842 11.16 23.13 -6.29
N THR A 843 10.17 23.51 -5.49
CA THR A 843 10.36 23.80 -4.06
C THR A 843 10.77 22.57 -3.26
N VAL A 844 10.27 21.38 -3.64
CA VAL A 844 10.52 20.14 -2.89
C VAL A 844 11.99 19.72 -2.89
N SER A 845 12.75 20.13 -3.91
CA SER A 845 14.16 19.78 -4.07
C SER A 845 15.12 20.78 -3.44
N ASN A 846 14.66 21.93 -2.95
CA ASN A 846 15.53 22.97 -2.38
C ASN A 846 16.27 22.49 -1.11
N PRO A 847 17.59 22.75 -0.97
CA PRO A 847 18.40 22.28 0.17
C PRO A 847 17.87 22.69 1.55
N ARG A 848 17.25 23.87 1.63
CA ARG A 848 16.53 24.39 2.80
C ARG A 848 15.04 24.43 2.46
N TYR A 849 14.26 23.53 3.03
CA TYR A 849 12.83 23.49 2.69
C TYR A 849 12.17 24.76 3.23
N PRO A 850 11.55 25.59 2.39
CA PRO A 850 11.15 26.93 2.82
C PRO A 850 9.86 26.94 3.63
N LEU A 851 9.72 27.99 4.45
CA LEU A 851 8.42 28.46 4.93
C LEU A 851 7.89 29.54 3.96
N ILE A 852 6.56 29.65 3.81
CA ILE A 852 5.94 30.69 2.96
C ILE A 852 6.40 32.09 3.39
N ALA A 853 6.51 32.35 4.70
CA ALA A 853 7.00 33.61 5.24
C ALA A 853 8.46 33.92 4.81
N GLU A 854 9.29 32.89 4.63
CA GLU A 854 10.68 33.06 4.16
C GLU A 854 10.73 33.36 2.65
N LEU A 855 9.86 32.72 1.86
CA LEU A 855 9.70 33.04 0.43
C LEU A 855 9.20 34.48 0.24
N LYS A 856 8.23 34.90 1.05
CA LYS A 856 7.73 36.28 1.10
C LYS A 856 8.86 37.28 1.39
N GLU A 857 9.72 36.96 2.35
CA GLU A 857 10.86 37.81 2.69
C GLU A 857 11.90 37.87 1.57
N LEU A 858 12.15 36.76 0.86
CA LEU A 858 13.03 36.76 -0.31
C LEU A 858 12.54 37.69 -1.41
N TYR A 859 11.25 37.66 -1.73
CA TYR A 859 10.66 38.62 -2.66
C TYR A 859 10.82 40.05 -2.21
N ARG A 860 10.55 40.33 -0.92
CA ARG A 860 10.66 41.68 -0.37
C ARG A 860 12.08 42.23 -0.53
N LYS A 861 13.09 41.42 -0.18
CA LYS A 861 14.51 41.77 -0.32
C LYS A 861 14.89 42.07 -1.77
N ALA A 862 14.49 41.19 -2.70
CA ALA A 862 14.76 41.35 -4.12
C ALA A 862 14.01 42.53 -4.76
N PHE A 863 12.83 42.87 -4.24
CA PHE A 863 12.06 44.01 -4.71
C PHE A 863 12.71 45.33 -4.36
N TYR A 864 13.16 45.49 -3.11
CA TYR A 864 13.80 46.72 -2.65
C TYR A 864 15.30 46.80 -2.97
N GLY A 865 15.91 45.74 -3.48
CA GLY A 865 17.35 45.69 -3.72
C GLY A 865 18.13 45.79 -2.41
N GLU A 866 17.68 45.10 -1.35
CA GLU A 866 18.37 45.15 -0.06
C GLU A 866 19.82 44.65 -0.18
N PRO A 867 20.77 45.27 0.54
CA PRO A 867 22.17 44.86 0.50
C PRO A 867 22.34 43.39 0.89
N LEU A 868 23.03 42.64 0.03
CA LEU A 868 23.47 41.27 0.32
C LEU A 868 24.50 41.28 1.44
N ALA A 869 24.40 40.35 2.39
CA ALA A 869 25.36 40.27 3.49
C ALA A 869 26.80 40.05 2.99
N ALA A 870 26.96 39.39 1.85
CA ALA A 870 28.25 39.22 1.18
C ALA A 870 28.88 40.52 0.66
N MET A 871 28.10 41.60 0.52
CA MET A 871 28.55 42.90 0.01
C MET A 871 28.90 43.91 1.11
N ALA A 872 28.54 43.60 2.37
CA ALA A 872 29.01 44.30 3.56
C ALA A 872 30.40 43.77 3.97
#